data_AF-A0A2Z2KA07-F1
#
_entry.id   AF-A0A2Z2KA07-F1
#
_cell.length_a   1.000
_cell.length_b   1.000
_cell.length_c   1.000
_cell.angle_alpha   90.00
_cell.angle_beta   90.00
_cell.angle_gamma   90.00
#
_symmetry.space_group_name_H-M   'P 1'
#
loop_
_entity.id
_entity.type
_entity.pdbx_description
1 polymer ?
#
loop_
_entity_poly.entity_id
_entity_poly.type
_entity_poly.pdbx_seq_one_letter_code
_entity_poly.pdbx_strand_id
1 'polypeptide(L)'
;MKKLISLTITAALLLSPLAYTIDAPALNLKVDAVSAASEAEAPAEAAKPAPKPTAKATAKPKATAKPKATAKPKGTVKPAATAKATVKPAATAKATVKPAATAKVTAKPAATAKATAKPTATAKATAKPATVKESVYQDGIYVAYGNAYSKGTEGAKVEIKDGKIANIELMRTSPKLIDRDARNNYSGVWQAYGIMKSSLLGKTRDGAAQVDAVSGATRTSEGWKMSVDRAFARAAAVKTATAGYFDGVHMGVDPEGKYSVFATYASNNLTAVTVYPLNSTGDFVDEKTYTAEQAAAVAAITPALLASGAEAKPTAGLEADFRAALLAFRDAEQNAAVNNTSAYVDGFYSAYGTARSVGVERADIIIRNGKLVDVKLFRLGNNLIDRGATAYAEVIKANAPMTAKLLANGSFIAKYDEKVDGISGATESSHSWNQAVERAFEKALKVKTAGQYFDGKFAGVDNQSKIMLLVDVAADKITAVKLSLFGEDKKLIADDKLTADQKTLVANLTAGLTASGVKMADVPGQEALSAAARAALKDALANASKAQGNYKDGTFTAFGDAYDKGTNRADVTLRNGNIVNVALFRVGMNMEDRGEAAYAEVVKAIPQLTSSFLAAGTREEVAKVDAISGATSSSNALKAAVDRAYGKAEVVELNKAAYFDGIFIGVSSDKLVNVMTTVKQGIPVEMVVYYLDKDGKTRANDKLTSAEIAVKNEIDTTSSGKMLHKYGYRAAAFGSNDAEKEVSAKVVEAIKAALESAGK
;
A
#
# COMPACT_ATOMS: atom_id res chain seq x y z
N MET A 1 -33.54 21.79 58.26
CA MET A 1 -34.91 22.32 58.45
C MET A 1 -35.59 22.47 57.08
N LYS A 2 -36.92 22.66 57.07
CA LYS A 2 -37.83 23.05 55.95
C LYS A 2 -37.19 23.94 54.86
N LYS A 3 -37.58 23.98 53.57
CA LYS A 3 -38.57 23.27 52.70
C LYS A 3 -38.24 23.68 51.22
N LEU A 4 -38.31 22.79 50.21
CA LEU A 4 -39.29 22.75 49.07
C LEU A 4 -39.37 24.05 48.19
N ILE A 5 -39.42 24.07 46.84
CA ILE A 5 -39.95 23.13 45.81
C ILE A 5 -39.10 23.16 44.50
N SER A 6 -39.09 22.04 43.76
CA SER A 6 -38.55 21.87 42.39
C SER A 6 -39.68 21.77 41.35
N LEU A 7 -39.43 22.11 40.08
CA LEU A 7 -40.05 21.35 38.98
C LEU A 7 -39.22 21.32 37.68
N THR A 8 -38.72 20.13 37.35
CA THR A 8 -38.29 19.73 36.00
C THR A 8 -39.49 19.22 35.20
N ILE A 9 -39.59 19.55 33.91
CA ILE A 9 -40.29 18.71 32.93
C ILE A 9 -39.45 18.58 31.67
N THR A 10 -39.02 17.36 31.39
CA THR A 10 -38.50 16.90 30.10
C THR A 10 -39.55 15.98 29.48
N ALA A 11 -39.94 16.20 28.23
CA ALA A 11 -40.61 15.18 27.43
C ALA A 11 -40.45 15.48 25.93
N ALA A 12 -39.98 14.50 25.17
CA ALA A 12 -39.94 14.53 23.71
C ALA A 12 -41.24 13.92 23.14
N LEU A 13 -41.62 14.32 21.93
CA LEU A 13 -42.48 13.50 21.09
C LEU A 13 -42.16 13.70 19.60
N LEU A 14 -42.06 12.57 18.89
CA LEU A 14 -41.99 12.53 17.43
C LEU A 14 -43.35 12.92 16.84
N LEU A 15 -43.36 13.42 15.59
CA LEU A 15 -44.16 12.88 14.48
C LEU A 15 -44.00 13.70 13.19
N SER A 16 -43.63 13.01 12.11
CA SER A 16 -43.92 13.39 10.71
C SER A 16 -45.38 13.01 10.38
N PRO A 17 -45.91 13.17 9.14
CA PRO A 17 -45.46 13.98 7.99
C PRO A 17 -46.59 14.89 7.42
N LEU A 18 -46.29 15.72 6.42
CA LEU A 18 -47.10 15.92 5.18
C LEU A 18 -46.55 17.11 4.38
N ALA A 19 -46.62 17.00 3.05
CA ALA A 19 -46.29 18.09 2.13
C ALA A 19 -47.54 18.90 1.78
N TYR A 20 -47.40 20.20 1.48
CA TYR A 20 -48.00 20.80 0.28
C TYR A 20 -47.32 22.12 -0.09
N THR A 21 -47.33 22.41 -1.39
CA THR A 21 -46.76 23.59 -2.06
C THR A 21 -47.68 24.81 -2.00
N ILE A 22 -47.15 26.02 -1.78
CA ILE A 22 -47.75 27.29 -2.24
C ILE A 22 -46.64 28.24 -2.72
N ASP A 23 -46.86 28.90 -3.86
CA ASP A 23 -45.98 29.89 -4.48
C ASP A 23 -46.08 31.31 -3.86
N ALA A 24 -44.92 31.90 -3.53
CA ALA A 24 -44.55 33.34 -3.67
C ALA A 24 -45.44 34.44 -2.97
N PRO A 25 -45.04 35.74 -2.95
CA PRO A 25 -43.77 36.37 -3.33
C PRO A 25 -43.09 37.19 -2.20
N ALA A 26 -42.00 37.86 -2.55
CA ALA A 26 -41.09 38.63 -1.70
C ALA A 26 -41.71 39.67 -0.74
N LEU A 27 -41.14 39.77 0.46
CA LEU A 27 -41.25 40.94 1.33
C LEU A 27 -39.91 41.67 1.41
N ASN A 28 -39.89 42.91 0.91
CA ASN A 28 -38.75 43.83 1.01
C ASN A 28 -38.69 44.39 2.44
N LEU A 29 -37.64 44.12 3.20
CA LEU A 29 -37.24 44.95 4.33
C LEU A 29 -35.88 45.56 4.05
N LYS A 30 -35.87 46.87 3.77
CA LYS A 30 -34.70 47.72 3.97
C LYS A 30 -34.76 48.28 5.39
N VAL A 31 -33.66 48.18 6.12
CA VAL A 31 -33.32 49.11 7.19
C VAL A 31 -31.85 49.48 6.99
N ASP A 32 -31.61 50.77 6.79
CA ASP A 32 -30.28 51.35 6.59
C ASP A 32 -29.66 51.79 7.93
N ALA A 33 -28.34 51.62 8.03
CA ALA A 33 -27.42 52.31 8.95
C ALA A 33 -27.64 52.05 10.48
N VAL A 34 -26.73 52.39 11.41
CA VAL A 34 -25.60 53.34 11.39
C VAL A 34 -24.47 52.86 12.33
N SER A 35 -23.20 53.19 12.02
CA SER A 35 -22.05 53.32 12.96
C SER A 35 -21.47 52.05 13.63
N ALA A 36 -20.17 52.00 13.98
CA ALA A 36 -19.03 52.86 13.64
C ALA A 36 -17.67 52.13 13.86
N ALA A 37 -16.63 52.72 13.25
CA ALA A 37 -15.21 52.87 13.62
C ALA A 37 -14.68 52.28 14.95
N SER A 38 -13.38 52.01 15.15
CA SER A 38 -12.13 52.53 14.51
C SER A 38 -11.02 51.44 14.49
N GLU A 39 -9.75 51.57 14.08
CA GLU A 39 -8.81 52.61 13.59
C GLU A 39 -7.77 51.86 12.66
N ALA A 40 -7.33 52.37 11.50
CA ALA A 40 -6.09 53.17 11.25
C ALA A 40 -4.76 52.50 11.70
N GLU A 41 -3.62 52.48 10.98
CA GLU A 41 -3.15 52.95 9.64
C GLU A 41 -1.87 52.12 9.29
N ALA A 42 -1.62 51.61 8.07
CA ALA A 42 -1.01 52.24 6.87
C ALA A 42 0.56 52.31 6.88
N PRO A 43 1.26 52.72 5.78
CA PRO A 43 1.40 51.97 4.51
C PRO A 43 2.82 51.99 3.86
N ALA A 44 3.05 51.17 2.81
CA ALA A 44 3.99 51.38 1.67
C ALA A 44 4.07 50.10 0.79
N GLU A 45 4.31 50.08 -0.53
CA GLU A 45 4.14 51.04 -1.63
C GLU A 45 3.97 50.23 -2.95
N ALA A 46 3.53 50.85 -4.06
CA ALA A 46 2.97 50.18 -5.24
C ALA A 46 3.89 50.07 -6.48
N ALA A 47 3.53 49.19 -7.42
CA ALA A 47 3.98 49.23 -8.81
C ALA A 47 2.80 49.01 -9.80
N LYS A 48 2.78 49.79 -10.89
CA LYS A 48 1.65 49.92 -11.84
C LYS A 48 1.52 48.78 -12.86
N PRO A 49 0.30 48.46 -13.35
CA PRO A 49 0.07 47.60 -14.52
C PRO A 49 -0.33 48.37 -15.80
N ALA A 50 0.13 47.91 -16.97
CA ALA A 50 -0.41 48.21 -18.30
C ALA A 50 0.25 47.29 -19.36
N PRO A 51 -0.34 47.05 -20.57
CA PRO A 51 -1.75 47.09 -20.95
C PRO A 51 -2.23 45.80 -21.66
N LYS A 52 -3.54 45.73 -21.93
CA LYS A 52 -4.27 44.62 -22.57
C LYS A 52 -4.27 44.72 -24.11
N PRO A 53 -4.01 43.63 -24.88
CA PRO A 53 -4.30 43.57 -26.32
C PRO A 53 -5.75 43.16 -26.63
N THR A 54 -6.23 43.58 -27.80
CA THR A 54 -7.63 43.49 -28.26
C THR A 54 -7.94 42.23 -29.08
N ALA A 55 -9.23 41.87 -29.13
CA ALA A 55 -9.73 40.83 -30.02
C ALA A 55 -9.89 41.34 -31.46
N LYS A 56 -9.78 40.44 -32.44
CA LYS A 56 -10.21 40.66 -33.83
C LYS A 56 -10.89 39.40 -34.37
N ALA A 57 -12.03 39.58 -35.04
CA ALA A 57 -12.88 38.51 -35.54
C ALA A 57 -12.52 38.08 -36.97
N THR A 58 -12.93 36.86 -37.39
CA THR A 58 -13.48 36.63 -38.73
C THR A 58 -14.25 35.30 -38.91
N ALA A 59 -15.35 35.39 -39.66
CA ALA A 59 -15.91 34.44 -40.63
C ALA A 59 -16.44 33.03 -40.24
N LYS A 60 -17.71 32.80 -40.61
CA LYS A 60 -18.36 31.51 -40.89
C LYS A 60 -19.10 31.61 -42.24
N PRO A 61 -18.90 30.68 -43.18
CA PRO A 61 -20.00 29.95 -43.85
C PRO A 61 -19.62 28.46 -44.12
N LYS A 62 -20.47 27.52 -44.58
CA LYS A 62 -21.94 27.30 -44.61
C LYS A 62 -22.17 25.78 -44.86
N ALA A 63 -23.38 25.29 -44.60
CA ALA A 63 -23.79 23.87 -44.59
C ALA A 63 -23.87 23.12 -45.94
N THR A 64 -23.86 21.78 -45.87
CA THR A 64 -24.61 20.74 -46.65
C THR A 64 -24.35 19.36 -45.99
N ALA A 65 -25.16 18.29 -46.07
CA ALA A 65 -26.58 18.09 -46.38
C ALA A 65 -27.07 16.75 -45.74
N LYS A 66 -28.39 16.47 -45.74
CA LYS A 66 -29.05 15.28 -45.14
C LYS A 66 -29.68 14.39 -46.24
N PRO A 67 -29.70 13.05 -46.08
CA PRO A 67 -30.98 12.29 -46.06
C PRO A 67 -30.95 11.20 -44.96
N LYS A 68 -31.99 10.91 -44.14
CA LYS A 68 -33.43 10.63 -44.30
C LYS A 68 -33.79 9.16 -44.68
N ALA A 69 -33.83 8.31 -43.64
CA ALA A 69 -34.86 7.34 -43.24
C ALA A 69 -35.63 6.45 -44.25
N THR A 70 -35.63 5.13 -43.97
CA THR A 70 -36.72 4.11 -44.03
C THR A 70 -36.12 2.76 -43.54
N ALA A 71 -36.84 1.74 -43.03
CA ALA A 71 -38.25 1.55 -42.67
C ALA A 71 -38.37 0.52 -41.49
N LYS A 72 -39.59 0.38 -40.96
CA LYS A 72 -40.01 -0.59 -39.92
C LYS A 72 -40.41 -1.94 -40.56
N PRO A 73 -40.43 -3.05 -39.80
CA PRO A 73 -41.74 -3.69 -39.62
C PRO A 73 -42.04 -4.12 -38.18
N LYS A 74 -43.33 -4.34 -37.90
CA LYS A 74 -43.93 -4.74 -36.61
C LYS A 74 -44.51 -6.14 -36.79
N GLY A 75 -44.23 -7.08 -35.88
CA GLY A 75 -44.79 -8.43 -35.92
C GLY A 75 -45.22 -8.88 -34.51
N THR A 76 -46.53 -9.03 -34.31
CA THR A 76 -47.17 -9.39 -33.03
C THR A 76 -47.71 -10.82 -33.06
N VAL A 77 -47.32 -11.69 -32.11
CA VAL A 77 -48.11 -12.90 -31.75
C VAL A 77 -47.97 -13.28 -30.27
N LYS A 78 -49.10 -13.37 -29.56
CA LYS A 78 -49.46 -14.11 -28.33
C LYS A 78 -51.01 -14.05 -28.28
N PRO A 79 -51.82 -15.04 -27.80
CA PRO A 79 -51.60 -16.17 -26.86
C PRO A 79 -51.83 -17.55 -27.53
N ALA A 80 -51.80 -18.73 -26.90
CA ALA A 80 -52.01 -19.19 -25.50
C ALA A 80 -51.04 -20.37 -25.19
N ALA A 81 -51.17 -21.27 -24.19
CA ALA A 81 -52.23 -21.53 -23.19
C ALA A 81 -51.65 -22.10 -21.87
N THR A 82 -52.51 -22.74 -21.06
CA THR A 82 -52.26 -23.40 -19.77
C THR A 82 -51.88 -24.88 -19.86
N ALA A 83 -51.00 -25.37 -18.97
CA ALA A 83 -51.08 -26.72 -18.42
C ALA A 83 -50.63 -26.71 -16.94
N LYS A 84 -51.40 -27.37 -16.07
CA LYS A 84 -51.22 -27.42 -14.60
C LYS A 84 -51.02 -28.88 -14.19
N ALA A 85 -49.95 -29.19 -13.47
CA ALA A 85 -49.76 -30.51 -12.85
C ALA A 85 -49.08 -30.39 -11.48
N THR A 86 -49.89 -30.47 -10.43
CA THR A 86 -49.47 -30.62 -9.04
C THR A 86 -49.29 -32.09 -8.67
N VAL A 87 -48.10 -32.52 -8.21
CA VAL A 87 -47.97 -33.66 -7.27
C VAL A 87 -46.83 -33.43 -6.27
N LYS A 88 -47.20 -33.31 -4.99
CA LYS A 88 -46.47 -33.72 -3.78
C LYS A 88 -47.26 -34.96 -3.27
N PRO A 89 -46.75 -35.96 -2.50
CA PRO A 89 -45.58 -35.91 -1.61
C PRO A 89 -44.72 -37.19 -1.47
N ALA A 90 -43.59 -37.06 -0.77
CA ALA A 90 -43.06 -38.09 0.14
C ALA A 90 -42.22 -37.43 1.25
N ALA A 91 -42.10 -38.07 2.41
CA ALA A 91 -41.38 -37.57 3.58
C ALA A 91 -40.49 -38.68 4.20
N THR A 92 -39.70 -38.31 5.22
CA THR A 92 -38.79 -39.17 6.02
C THR A 92 -37.50 -39.59 5.27
N ALA A 93 -36.36 -39.83 5.93
CA ALA A 93 -36.17 -40.12 7.36
C ALA A 93 -34.98 -39.38 8.01
N LYS A 94 -35.01 -39.40 9.35
CA LYS A 94 -33.99 -38.87 10.28
C LYS A 94 -33.08 -40.04 10.68
N ALA A 95 -31.77 -39.86 10.70
CA ALA A 95 -30.83 -40.87 11.20
C ALA A 95 -29.72 -40.26 12.06
N THR A 96 -29.66 -40.70 13.32
CA THR A 96 -28.63 -40.38 14.32
C THR A 96 -27.97 -41.67 14.78
N VAL A 97 -26.65 -41.84 14.64
CA VAL A 97 -25.87 -42.83 15.41
C VAL A 97 -24.46 -42.26 15.72
N LYS A 98 -23.94 -42.58 16.91
CA LYS A 98 -22.61 -42.21 17.44
C LYS A 98 -21.49 -43.14 16.89
N PRO A 99 -20.20 -42.80 17.10
CA PRO A 99 -19.06 -43.46 16.43
C PRO A 99 -18.57 -44.74 17.12
N ALA A 100 -17.78 -45.55 16.39
CA ALA A 100 -17.06 -46.72 16.89
C ALA A 100 -15.57 -46.72 16.49
N ALA A 101 -14.78 -47.43 17.29
CA ALA A 101 -13.35 -47.27 17.50
C ALA A 101 -12.38 -47.81 16.41
N THR A 102 -11.18 -47.22 16.44
CA THR A 102 -9.85 -47.73 16.07
C THR A 102 -9.66 -49.19 15.65
N ALA A 103 -8.86 -49.40 14.59
CA ALA A 103 -7.95 -50.54 14.45
C ALA A 103 -6.60 -50.10 13.87
N LYS A 104 -5.51 -50.70 14.38
CA LYS A 104 -4.10 -50.41 14.04
C LYS A 104 -3.54 -51.57 13.22
N VAL A 105 -2.88 -51.29 12.09
CA VAL A 105 -2.07 -52.29 11.37
C VAL A 105 -0.70 -51.70 11.04
N THR A 106 0.33 -52.50 11.23
CA THR A 106 1.75 -52.19 11.02
C THR A 106 2.35 -53.14 10.00
N ALA A 107 3.19 -52.65 9.09
CA ALA A 107 4.11 -53.48 8.29
C ALA A 107 5.38 -52.70 7.93
N LYS A 108 6.55 -53.35 8.08
CA LYS A 108 7.88 -52.82 7.69
C LYS A 108 8.17 -53.11 6.20
N PRO A 109 9.16 -52.42 5.58
CA PRO A 109 9.43 -52.50 4.16
C PRO A 109 10.40 -53.62 3.76
N ALA A 110 10.41 -53.96 2.47
CA ALA A 110 11.46 -54.71 1.77
C ALA A 110 11.81 -53.99 0.45
N ALA A 111 13.02 -54.22 -0.09
CA ALA A 111 13.66 -53.29 -1.02
C ALA A 111 14.03 -53.88 -2.39
N THR A 112 14.27 -52.97 -3.34
CA THR A 112 15.16 -53.08 -4.52
C THR A 112 15.03 -54.25 -5.50
N ALA A 113 14.69 -53.93 -6.75
CA ALA A 113 15.43 -54.40 -7.92
C ALA A 113 15.39 -53.35 -9.06
N LYS A 114 16.46 -53.27 -9.85
CA LYS A 114 16.72 -52.26 -10.89
C LYS A 114 16.72 -52.94 -12.26
N ALA A 115 15.97 -52.43 -13.23
CA ALA A 115 16.08 -52.85 -14.63
C ALA A 115 15.91 -51.67 -15.59
N THR A 116 16.81 -51.58 -16.57
CA THR A 116 16.94 -50.52 -17.58
C THR A 116 16.12 -50.83 -18.85
N ALA A 117 15.44 -49.82 -19.40
CA ALA A 117 15.04 -49.80 -20.82
C ALA A 117 14.90 -48.36 -21.36
N LYS A 118 15.51 -48.09 -22.51
CA LYS A 118 15.38 -46.88 -23.35
C LYS A 118 15.78 -47.28 -24.78
N PRO A 119 15.19 -46.73 -25.85
CA PRO A 119 13.79 -46.36 -26.07
C PRO A 119 13.19 -47.15 -27.26
N THR A 120 11.87 -47.11 -27.44
CA THR A 120 11.28 -47.40 -28.75
C THR A 120 10.22 -46.34 -29.08
N ALA A 121 10.49 -45.52 -30.09
CA ALA A 121 9.48 -44.65 -30.67
C ALA A 121 8.65 -45.45 -31.68
N THR A 122 7.33 -45.28 -31.67
CA THR A 122 6.59 -44.56 -32.74
C THR A 122 5.09 -44.89 -32.65
N ALA A 123 4.30 -43.98 -32.09
CA ALA A 123 2.87 -43.87 -32.35
C ALA A 123 2.43 -42.44 -32.02
N LYS A 124 2.45 -41.56 -33.02
CA LYS A 124 2.00 -40.17 -32.87
C LYS A 124 0.48 -40.14 -32.76
N ALA A 125 -0.03 -40.25 -31.53
CA ALA A 125 -1.41 -39.92 -31.23
C ALA A 125 -1.61 -38.41 -31.42
N THR A 126 -2.06 -38.02 -32.61
CA THR A 126 -2.41 -36.63 -32.93
C THR A 126 -3.58 -36.22 -32.06
N ALA A 127 -3.31 -35.56 -30.93
CA ALA A 127 -4.34 -34.99 -30.09
C ALA A 127 -5.17 -34.01 -30.94
N LYS A 128 -6.43 -34.36 -31.15
CA LYS A 128 -7.43 -33.46 -31.73
C LYS A 128 -7.37 -32.16 -30.93
N PRO A 129 -7.17 -30.98 -31.55
CA PRO A 129 -7.12 -29.74 -30.81
C PRO A 129 -8.43 -29.61 -30.03
N ALA A 130 -8.32 -29.49 -28.71
CA ALA A 130 -9.44 -29.10 -27.89
C ALA A 130 -9.81 -27.69 -28.35
N THR A 131 -10.95 -27.57 -29.04
CA THR A 131 -11.57 -26.27 -29.29
C THR A 131 -11.88 -25.65 -27.94
N VAL A 132 -10.97 -24.79 -27.47
CA VAL A 132 -11.22 -23.87 -26.37
C VAL A 132 -12.44 -23.08 -26.80
N LYS A 133 -13.57 -23.26 -26.11
CA LYS A 133 -14.70 -22.35 -26.26
C LYS A 133 -14.18 -20.98 -25.86
N GLU A 134 -14.21 -20.04 -26.78
CA GLU A 134 -13.76 -18.68 -26.55
C GLU A 134 -14.41 -18.13 -25.28
N SER A 135 -13.58 -17.64 -24.36
CA SER A 135 -14.04 -17.16 -23.07
C SER A 135 -14.97 -15.96 -23.27
N VAL A 136 -16.12 -15.94 -22.60
CA VAL A 136 -17.00 -14.76 -22.55
C VAL A 136 -16.39 -13.59 -21.76
N TYR A 137 -15.23 -13.83 -21.13
CA TYR A 137 -14.40 -12.84 -20.44
C TYR A 137 -13.08 -12.65 -21.20
N GLN A 138 -12.72 -11.39 -21.42
CA GLN A 138 -11.41 -11.00 -21.90
C GLN A 138 -10.34 -11.28 -20.83
N ASP A 139 -9.17 -11.71 -21.28
CA ASP A 139 -8.01 -11.91 -20.40
C ASP A 139 -7.43 -10.56 -19.97
N GLY A 140 -6.98 -10.46 -18.72
CA GLY A 140 -6.37 -9.24 -18.19
C GLY A 140 -6.49 -9.05 -16.68
N ILE A 141 -6.00 -7.92 -16.20
CA ILE A 141 -6.03 -7.54 -14.78
C ILE A 141 -7.15 -6.53 -14.54
N TYR A 142 -8.09 -6.92 -13.67
CA TYR A 142 -9.28 -6.17 -13.31
C TYR A 142 -9.30 -5.88 -11.82
N VAL A 143 -9.23 -4.60 -11.47
CA VAL A 143 -9.45 -4.13 -10.09
C VAL A 143 -10.94 -3.81 -9.96
N ALA A 144 -11.54 -4.21 -8.84
CA ALA A 144 -12.91 -3.86 -8.48
C ALA A 144 -13.07 -3.82 -6.95
N TYR A 145 -14.11 -3.10 -6.51
CA TYR A 145 -14.43 -2.90 -5.11
C TYR A 145 -15.84 -3.40 -4.82
N GLY A 146 -16.09 -3.85 -3.59
CA GLY A 146 -17.40 -4.19 -3.05
C GLY A 146 -18.17 -2.94 -2.60
N ASN A 147 -19.22 -3.13 -1.81
CA ASN A 147 -19.98 -2.01 -1.25
C ASN A 147 -19.18 -1.30 -0.15
N ALA A 148 -19.09 0.02 -0.25
CA ALA A 148 -18.39 0.85 0.72
C ALA A 148 -19.20 1.05 2.02
N TYR A 149 -18.49 1.36 3.09
CA TYR A 149 -19.03 1.61 4.43
C TYR A 149 -18.08 2.51 5.25
N SER A 150 -18.43 2.85 6.48
CA SER A 150 -17.73 3.81 7.36
C SER A 150 -16.30 3.45 7.81
N LYS A 151 -15.65 2.46 7.18
CA LYS A 151 -14.22 2.13 7.35
C LYS A 151 -13.49 1.87 6.02
N GLY A 152 -14.06 2.24 4.87
CA GLY A 152 -13.51 1.98 3.53
C GLY A 152 -14.36 0.97 2.75
N THR A 153 -13.72 0.16 1.92
CA THR A 153 -14.37 -0.92 1.16
C THR A 153 -13.49 -2.17 1.11
N GLU A 154 -14.10 -3.33 0.88
CA GLU A 154 -13.37 -4.52 0.44
C GLU A 154 -13.11 -4.43 -1.07
N GLY A 155 -11.99 -4.97 -1.54
CA GLY A 155 -11.64 -4.94 -2.96
C GLY A 155 -10.89 -6.18 -3.41
N ALA A 156 -10.76 -6.36 -4.73
CA ALA A 156 -9.96 -7.40 -5.34
C ALA A 156 -9.30 -6.89 -6.62
N LYS A 157 -8.02 -7.21 -6.79
CA LYS A 157 -7.30 -7.17 -8.07
C LYS A 157 -7.25 -8.61 -8.58
N VAL A 158 -7.96 -8.86 -9.67
CA VAL A 158 -8.18 -10.20 -10.23
C VAL A 158 -7.53 -10.28 -11.60
N GLU A 159 -6.60 -11.20 -11.77
CA GLU A 159 -6.10 -11.58 -13.10
C GLU A 159 -7.01 -12.69 -13.64
N ILE A 160 -7.70 -12.39 -14.74
CA ILE A 160 -8.56 -13.35 -15.43
C ILE A 160 -7.80 -13.87 -16.65
N LYS A 161 -7.77 -15.20 -16.79
CA LYS A 161 -7.19 -15.91 -17.94
C LYS A 161 -8.05 -17.12 -18.29
N ASP A 162 -8.37 -17.31 -19.57
CA ASP A 162 -9.20 -18.43 -20.06
C ASP A 162 -10.54 -18.54 -19.28
N GLY A 163 -11.11 -17.39 -18.89
CA GLY A 163 -12.35 -17.29 -18.11
C GLY A 163 -12.25 -17.72 -16.63
N LYS A 164 -11.05 -17.84 -16.08
CA LYS A 164 -10.76 -18.24 -14.69
C LYS A 164 -9.87 -17.24 -13.98
N ILE A 165 -9.92 -17.24 -12.65
CA ILE A 165 -9.01 -16.48 -11.78
C ILE A 165 -7.61 -17.11 -11.83
N ALA A 166 -6.68 -16.50 -12.56
CA ALA A 166 -5.29 -16.93 -12.63
C ALA A 166 -4.49 -16.46 -11.41
N ASN A 167 -4.76 -15.23 -10.95
CA ASN A 167 -4.18 -14.65 -9.75
C ASN A 167 -5.20 -13.74 -9.06
N ILE A 168 -5.05 -13.56 -7.75
CA ILE A 168 -5.89 -12.65 -6.97
C ILE A 168 -5.12 -12.05 -5.79
N GLU A 169 -5.29 -10.74 -5.65
CA GLU A 169 -4.89 -9.94 -4.50
C GLU A 169 -6.16 -9.36 -3.88
N LEU A 170 -6.45 -9.75 -2.64
CA LEU A 170 -7.60 -9.31 -1.87
C LEU A 170 -7.21 -8.08 -1.05
N MET A 171 -8.07 -7.06 -1.03
CA MET A 171 -7.79 -5.76 -0.42
C MET A 171 -8.86 -5.39 0.60
N ARG A 172 -8.48 -4.59 1.60
CA ARG A 172 -9.43 -3.94 2.50
C ARG A 172 -8.93 -2.54 2.79
N THR A 173 -9.60 -1.55 2.22
CA THR A 173 -9.05 -0.19 2.16
C THR A 173 -9.19 0.56 3.49
N SER A 174 -8.38 1.59 3.65
CA SER A 174 -8.61 2.70 4.58
C SER A 174 -9.72 3.63 4.05
N PRO A 175 -10.10 4.67 4.83
CA PRO A 175 -10.96 5.74 4.34
C PRO A 175 -10.34 6.61 3.22
N LYS A 176 -9.03 6.53 2.96
CA LYS A 176 -8.41 7.10 1.73
C LYS A 176 -8.59 6.22 0.47
N LEU A 177 -9.31 5.10 0.56
CA LEU A 177 -9.40 4.05 -0.48
C LEU A 177 -8.04 3.44 -0.88
N ILE A 178 -7.04 3.57 -0.01
CA ILE A 178 -5.74 2.89 -0.15
C ILE A 178 -5.82 1.56 0.60
N ASP A 179 -5.30 0.50 0.01
CA ASP A 179 -5.26 -0.81 0.65
C ASP A 179 -4.45 -0.78 1.95
N ARG A 180 -4.94 -1.48 2.99
CA ARG A 180 -4.52 -1.25 4.36
C ARG A 180 -3.78 -2.44 4.94
N ASP A 181 -2.64 -2.13 5.57
CA ASP A 181 -1.85 -3.02 6.43
C ASP A 181 -2.74 -4.02 7.17
N ALA A 182 -2.39 -5.30 7.04
CA ALA A 182 -3.13 -6.43 7.58
C ALA A 182 -3.40 -6.29 9.09
N ARG A 183 -2.44 -5.80 9.88
CA ARG A 183 -2.51 -5.62 11.34
C ARG A 183 -3.60 -4.67 11.77
N ASN A 184 -3.85 -3.64 10.97
CA ASN A 184 -4.89 -2.64 11.24
C ASN A 184 -6.31 -3.17 11.00
N ASN A 185 -6.46 -4.36 10.41
CA ASN A 185 -7.73 -5.08 10.30
C ASN A 185 -8.13 -5.74 11.61
N TYR A 186 -9.42 -6.08 11.73
CA TYR A 186 -9.88 -6.86 12.87
C TYR A 186 -9.41 -8.31 12.73
N SER A 187 -9.09 -8.96 13.85
CA SER A 187 -8.32 -10.20 13.88
C SER A 187 -8.93 -11.36 13.07
N GLY A 188 -10.25 -11.43 12.96
CA GLY A 188 -10.93 -12.41 12.10
C GLY A 188 -10.54 -12.32 10.60
N VAL A 189 -10.10 -11.15 10.10
CA VAL A 189 -9.66 -10.99 8.70
C VAL A 189 -8.29 -11.60 8.44
N TRP A 190 -7.40 -11.65 9.44
CA TRP A 190 -5.99 -12.00 9.25
C TRP A 190 -5.81 -13.38 8.61
N GLN A 191 -6.58 -14.38 9.05
CA GLN A 191 -6.60 -15.72 8.44
C GLN A 191 -7.46 -15.79 7.17
N ALA A 192 -8.51 -14.96 7.08
CA ALA A 192 -9.46 -15.00 5.97
C ALA A 192 -8.81 -14.65 4.63
N TYR A 193 -7.76 -13.81 4.59
CA TYR A 193 -7.02 -13.51 3.37
C TYR A 193 -6.49 -14.78 2.67
N GLY A 194 -5.77 -15.65 3.40
CA GLY A 194 -5.20 -16.87 2.84
C GLY A 194 -6.26 -17.91 2.45
N ILE A 195 -7.29 -18.06 3.28
CA ILE A 195 -8.40 -19.00 3.02
C ILE A 195 -9.21 -18.57 1.78
N MET A 196 -9.56 -17.28 1.68
CA MET A 196 -10.33 -16.78 0.54
C MET A 196 -9.51 -16.79 -0.75
N LYS A 197 -8.22 -16.40 -0.69
CA LYS A 197 -7.32 -16.47 -1.87
C LYS A 197 -7.22 -17.90 -2.40
N SER A 198 -6.91 -18.88 -1.54
CA SER A 198 -6.80 -20.29 -1.96
C SER A 198 -8.13 -20.87 -2.44
N SER A 199 -9.27 -20.45 -1.89
CA SER A 199 -10.59 -20.92 -2.31
C SER A 199 -11.06 -20.33 -3.66
N LEU A 200 -10.64 -19.11 -4.00
CA LEU A 200 -11.01 -18.39 -5.23
C LEU A 200 -10.10 -18.71 -6.42
N LEU A 201 -8.81 -19.00 -6.19
CA LEU A 201 -7.86 -19.28 -7.29
C LEU A 201 -8.33 -20.45 -8.19
N GLY A 202 -8.18 -20.28 -9.50
CA GLY A 202 -8.57 -21.24 -10.53
C GLY A 202 -10.08 -21.36 -10.78
N LYS A 203 -10.94 -20.65 -10.02
CA LYS A 203 -12.41 -20.67 -10.23
C LYS A 203 -12.83 -19.82 -11.42
N THR A 204 -13.96 -20.19 -12.02
CA THR A 204 -14.77 -19.31 -12.90
C THR A 204 -15.61 -18.36 -12.04
N ARG A 205 -16.31 -17.40 -12.67
CA ARG A 205 -17.27 -16.51 -11.98
C ARG A 205 -18.26 -17.28 -11.10
N ASP A 206 -18.96 -18.26 -11.66
CA ASP A 206 -19.95 -19.06 -10.93
C ASP A 206 -19.32 -19.87 -9.79
N GLY A 207 -18.13 -20.42 -10.03
CA GLY A 207 -17.37 -21.15 -9.01
C GLY A 207 -16.88 -20.25 -7.86
N ALA A 208 -16.60 -18.97 -8.14
CA ALA A 208 -16.24 -17.98 -7.12
C ALA A 208 -17.45 -17.52 -6.30
N ALA A 209 -18.63 -17.40 -6.93
CA ALA A 209 -19.88 -17.08 -6.23
C ALA A 209 -20.27 -18.15 -5.19
N GLN A 210 -19.93 -19.42 -5.48
CA GLN A 210 -20.16 -20.58 -4.60
C GLN A 210 -19.13 -20.76 -3.48
N VAL A 211 -18.08 -19.93 -3.38
CA VAL A 211 -17.10 -20.02 -2.28
C VAL A 211 -17.76 -19.62 -0.96
N ASP A 212 -17.63 -20.47 0.06
CA ASP A 212 -18.12 -20.20 1.41
C ASP A 212 -17.37 -19.02 2.07
N ALA A 213 -18.09 -18.23 2.85
CA ALA A 213 -17.50 -17.15 3.63
C ALA A 213 -16.74 -17.67 4.86
N VAL A 214 -15.61 -17.04 5.19
CA VAL A 214 -14.81 -17.43 6.36
C VAL A 214 -15.50 -16.98 7.66
N SER A 215 -15.68 -17.91 8.59
CA SER A 215 -16.23 -17.63 9.92
C SER A 215 -15.40 -16.57 10.65
N GLY A 216 -16.07 -15.64 11.34
CA GLY A 216 -15.42 -14.46 11.94
C GLY A 216 -15.06 -13.36 10.94
N ALA A 217 -15.16 -13.59 9.63
CA ALA A 217 -14.88 -12.60 8.58
C ALA A 217 -15.96 -12.54 7.48
N THR A 218 -17.20 -12.94 7.78
CA THR A 218 -18.29 -13.12 6.80
C THR A 218 -18.52 -11.90 5.91
N ARG A 219 -18.72 -10.71 6.50
CA ARG A 219 -18.94 -9.45 5.76
C ARG A 219 -17.80 -9.13 4.80
N THR A 220 -16.55 -9.36 5.21
CA THR A 220 -15.35 -9.12 4.41
C THR A 220 -15.20 -10.17 3.29
N SER A 221 -15.51 -11.43 3.59
CA SER A 221 -15.50 -12.52 2.61
C SER A 221 -16.52 -12.28 1.48
N GLU A 222 -17.74 -11.86 1.82
CA GLU A 222 -18.76 -11.50 0.83
C GLU A 222 -18.41 -10.22 0.06
N GLY A 223 -17.78 -9.23 0.71
CA GLY A 223 -17.24 -8.05 0.03
C GLY A 223 -16.19 -8.39 -1.03
N TRP A 224 -15.31 -9.38 -0.74
CA TRP A 224 -14.35 -9.90 -1.72
C TRP A 224 -15.02 -10.71 -2.84
N LYS A 225 -15.99 -11.58 -2.53
CA LYS A 225 -16.77 -12.30 -3.56
C LYS A 225 -17.49 -11.34 -4.51
N MET A 226 -18.11 -10.28 -3.98
CA MET A 226 -18.71 -9.19 -4.76
C MET A 226 -17.69 -8.44 -5.61
N SER A 227 -16.48 -8.19 -5.08
CA SER A 227 -15.40 -7.56 -5.84
C SER A 227 -14.95 -8.44 -7.01
N VAL A 228 -14.82 -9.75 -6.79
CA VAL A 228 -14.51 -10.72 -7.86
C VAL A 228 -15.61 -10.79 -8.92
N ASP A 229 -16.89 -10.78 -8.52
CA ASP A 229 -18.01 -10.76 -9.45
C ASP A 229 -17.99 -9.50 -10.34
N ARG A 230 -17.77 -8.32 -9.73
CA ARG A 230 -17.61 -7.04 -10.42
C ARG A 230 -16.37 -7.04 -11.32
N ALA A 231 -15.28 -7.73 -10.96
CA ALA A 231 -14.12 -7.91 -11.83
C ALA A 231 -14.44 -8.75 -13.08
N PHE A 232 -15.20 -9.85 -12.95
CA PHE A 232 -15.68 -10.61 -14.11
C PHE A 232 -16.65 -9.79 -14.99
N ALA A 233 -17.52 -8.96 -14.41
CA ALA A 233 -18.34 -8.04 -15.19
C ALA A 233 -17.49 -6.97 -15.95
N ARG A 234 -16.41 -6.46 -15.32
CA ARG A 234 -15.40 -5.63 -15.99
C ARG A 234 -14.65 -6.37 -17.10
N ALA A 235 -14.49 -7.69 -16.99
CA ALA A 235 -13.87 -8.54 -18.01
C ALA A 235 -14.79 -8.99 -19.16
N ALA A 236 -16.12 -8.91 -19.00
CA ALA A 236 -17.07 -9.43 -20.00
C ALA A 236 -16.81 -8.86 -21.41
N ALA A 237 -16.65 -9.75 -22.40
CA ALA A 237 -16.35 -9.40 -23.79
C ALA A 237 -17.52 -8.66 -24.46
N VAL A 238 -18.75 -9.10 -24.18
CA VAL A 238 -19.98 -8.39 -24.58
C VAL A 238 -20.43 -7.51 -23.42
N LYS A 239 -20.34 -6.19 -23.59
CA LYS A 239 -20.84 -5.21 -22.63
C LYS A 239 -22.33 -5.00 -22.82
N THR A 240 -23.12 -5.25 -21.78
CA THR A 240 -24.55 -4.92 -21.77
C THR A 240 -24.73 -3.40 -21.74
N ALA A 241 -25.38 -2.84 -22.77
CA ALA A 241 -25.57 -1.39 -22.92
C ALA A 241 -26.37 -0.72 -21.78
N THR A 242 -27.01 -1.50 -20.92
CA THR A 242 -27.83 -1.05 -19.78
C THR A 242 -27.08 -0.96 -18.45
N ALA A 243 -25.87 -1.51 -18.34
CA ALA A 243 -25.10 -1.54 -17.10
C ALA A 243 -23.96 -0.52 -17.14
N GLY A 244 -24.27 0.76 -16.90
CA GLY A 244 -23.26 1.81 -16.74
C GLY A 244 -22.55 1.69 -15.39
N TYR A 245 -23.33 1.58 -14.31
CA TYR A 245 -22.87 1.46 -12.93
C TYR A 245 -23.32 0.14 -12.29
N PHE A 246 -22.50 -0.38 -11.36
CA PHE A 246 -22.87 -1.46 -10.46
C PHE A 246 -23.84 -0.95 -9.39
N ASP A 247 -24.90 -1.71 -9.10
CA ASP A 247 -25.78 -1.41 -7.97
C ASP A 247 -25.04 -1.52 -6.62
N GLY A 248 -25.42 -0.66 -5.68
CA GLY A 248 -24.86 -0.58 -4.33
C GLY A 248 -24.20 0.77 -4.02
N VAL A 249 -23.49 0.81 -2.89
CA VAL A 249 -22.83 2.01 -2.36
C VAL A 249 -21.37 2.00 -2.78
N HIS A 250 -20.92 3.05 -3.47
CA HIS A 250 -19.54 3.22 -3.93
C HIS A 250 -18.95 4.47 -3.33
N MET A 251 -17.69 4.39 -2.93
CA MET A 251 -16.98 5.47 -2.30
C MET A 251 -15.94 6.03 -3.27
N GLY A 252 -15.66 7.31 -3.16
CA GLY A 252 -14.53 7.98 -3.79
C GLY A 252 -13.91 8.98 -2.83
N VAL A 253 -12.68 9.39 -3.12
CA VAL A 253 -11.88 10.31 -2.32
C VAL A 253 -11.16 11.26 -3.26
N ASP A 254 -11.10 12.55 -2.92
CA ASP A 254 -10.33 13.50 -3.72
C ASP A 254 -8.82 13.29 -3.50
N PRO A 255 -7.96 13.64 -4.49
CA PRO A 255 -6.52 13.41 -4.36
C PRO A 255 -5.82 14.12 -3.19
N GLU A 256 -6.34 15.24 -2.71
CA GLU A 256 -5.78 15.97 -1.56
C GLU A 256 -6.27 15.39 -0.23
N GLY A 257 -7.32 14.56 -0.26
CA GLY A 257 -7.88 13.89 0.90
C GLY A 257 -8.64 14.84 1.82
N LYS A 258 -9.38 15.81 1.27
CA LYS A 258 -10.25 16.74 2.02
C LYS A 258 -11.64 16.18 2.26
N TYR A 259 -12.19 15.46 1.28
CA TYR A 259 -13.52 14.87 1.30
C TYR A 259 -13.52 13.44 0.75
N SER A 260 -14.39 12.63 1.32
CA SER A 260 -14.88 11.42 0.67
C SER A 260 -16.35 11.56 0.33
N VAL A 261 -16.76 10.97 -0.79
CA VAL A 261 -18.14 10.95 -1.23
C VAL A 261 -18.58 9.51 -1.45
N PHE A 262 -19.75 9.17 -0.89
CA PHE A 262 -20.43 7.90 -1.05
C PHE A 262 -21.61 8.10 -2.00
N ALA A 263 -21.56 7.48 -3.17
CA ALA A 263 -22.60 7.51 -4.19
C ALA A 263 -23.30 6.14 -4.25
N THR A 264 -24.62 6.13 -4.09
CA THR A 264 -25.43 4.91 -4.15
C THR A 264 -26.14 4.81 -5.49
N TYR A 265 -25.89 3.73 -6.22
CA TYR A 265 -26.54 3.45 -7.49
C TYR A 265 -27.54 2.30 -7.36
N ALA A 266 -28.68 2.42 -8.03
CA ALA A 266 -29.67 1.35 -8.18
C ALA A 266 -30.30 1.41 -9.58
N SER A 267 -30.32 0.29 -10.30
CA SER A 267 -30.76 0.21 -11.70
C SER A 267 -30.14 1.32 -12.57
N ASN A 268 -28.83 1.55 -12.43
CA ASN A 268 -28.06 2.59 -13.13
C ASN A 268 -28.39 4.06 -12.77
N ASN A 269 -29.23 4.33 -11.77
CA ASN A 269 -29.55 5.69 -11.31
C ASN A 269 -28.84 6.02 -10.00
N LEU A 270 -28.36 7.26 -9.84
CA LEU A 270 -27.90 7.78 -8.55
C LEU A 270 -29.11 8.00 -7.64
N THR A 271 -29.13 7.35 -6.47
CA THR A 271 -30.28 7.34 -5.54
C THR A 271 -29.99 7.96 -4.19
N ALA A 272 -28.71 8.01 -3.77
CA ALA A 272 -28.28 8.71 -2.57
C ALA A 272 -26.83 9.17 -2.71
N VAL A 273 -26.51 10.30 -2.06
CA VAL A 273 -25.14 10.80 -1.89
C VAL A 273 -24.92 11.10 -0.41
N THR A 274 -23.71 10.85 0.09
CA THR A 274 -23.25 11.30 1.41
C THR A 274 -21.83 11.82 1.31
N VAL A 275 -21.55 12.95 1.96
CA VAL A 275 -20.25 13.63 1.92
C VAL A 275 -19.65 13.64 3.32
N TYR A 276 -18.40 13.20 3.44
CA TYR A 276 -17.65 13.17 4.70
C TYR A 276 -16.38 14.01 4.57
N PRO A 277 -16.19 15.04 5.41
CA PRO A 277 -14.89 15.66 5.61
C PRO A 277 -13.90 14.62 6.12
N LEU A 278 -12.66 14.71 5.66
CA LEU A 278 -11.54 13.92 6.14
C LEU A 278 -10.62 14.80 7.01
N ASN A 279 -10.03 14.19 8.03
CA ASN A 279 -9.00 14.84 8.84
C ASN A 279 -7.61 14.71 8.18
N SER A 280 -6.56 15.23 8.82
CA SER A 280 -5.18 15.13 8.31
C SER A 280 -4.61 13.70 8.26
N THR A 281 -5.15 12.75 9.04
CA THR A 281 -4.80 11.32 8.91
C THR A 281 -5.53 10.64 7.74
N GLY A 282 -6.53 11.30 7.16
CA GLY A 282 -7.39 10.76 6.12
C GLY A 282 -8.51 9.86 6.64
N ASP A 283 -8.83 9.93 7.93
CA ASP A 283 -10.01 9.31 8.51
C ASP A 283 -11.23 10.25 8.42
N PHE A 284 -12.43 9.68 8.40
CA PHE A 284 -13.67 10.46 8.47
C PHE A 284 -13.73 11.24 9.79
N VAL A 285 -14.03 12.54 9.70
CA VAL A 285 -14.41 13.33 10.87
C VAL A 285 -15.77 12.82 11.38
N ASP A 286 -15.96 12.71 12.70
CA ASP A 286 -17.26 12.36 13.28
C ASP A 286 -18.22 13.54 13.06
N GLU A 287 -19.42 13.28 12.54
CA GLU A 287 -20.45 14.30 12.27
C GLU A 287 -20.77 15.17 13.50
N LYS A 288 -20.67 14.59 14.71
CA LYS A 288 -20.86 15.32 15.99
C LYS A 288 -19.73 16.29 16.32
N THR A 289 -18.64 16.25 15.55
CA THR A 289 -17.43 17.05 15.74
C THR A 289 -17.13 17.96 14.54
N TYR A 290 -18.03 18.03 13.55
CA TYR A 290 -17.90 18.97 12.45
C TYR A 290 -17.83 20.41 12.95
N THR A 291 -16.93 21.20 12.37
CA THR A 291 -16.97 22.66 12.54
C THR A 291 -18.20 23.25 11.84
N ALA A 292 -18.56 24.49 12.16
CA ALA A 292 -19.69 25.17 11.51
C ALA A 292 -19.50 25.26 9.98
N GLU A 293 -18.27 25.48 9.53
CA GLU A 293 -17.88 25.56 8.12
C GLU A 293 -18.00 24.18 7.43
N GLN A 294 -17.54 23.12 8.10
CA GLN A 294 -17.67 21.74 7.59
C GLN A 294 -19.15 21.33 7.48
N ALA A 295 -19.96 21.61 8.49
CA ALA A 295 -21.39 21.33 8.48
C ALA A 295 -22.11 22.11 7.37
N ALA A 296 -21.81 23.40 7.20
CA ALA A 296 -22.36 24.22 6.12
C ALA A 296 -21.95 23.72 4.72
N ALA A 297 -20.67 23.34 4.55
CA ALA A 297 -20.18 22.79 3.28
C ALA A 297 -20.85 21.45 2.94
N VAL A 298 -20.92 20.52 3.88
CA VAL A 298 -21.59 19.21 3.68
C VAL A 298 -23.08 19.40 3.37
N ALA A 299 -23.76 20.31 4.06
CA ALA A 299 -25.18 20.62 3.84
C ALA A 299 -25.45 21.24 2.46
N ALA A 300 -24.52 22.05 1.92
CA ALA A 300 -24.64 22.63 0.58
C ALA A 300 -24.29 21.63 -0.53
N ILE A 301 -23.22 20.85 -0.35
CA ILE A 301 -22.65 19.96 -1.39
C ILE A 301 -23.52 18.71 -1.58
N THR A 302 -23.96 18.07 -0.50
CA THR A 302 -24.68 16.77 -0.56
C THR A 302 -25.92 16.80 -1.45
N PRO A 303 -26.89 17.74 -1.30
CA PRO A 303 -28.06 17.79 -2.17
C PRO A 303 -27.71 18.19 -3.60
N ALA A 304 -26.68 19.03 -3.82
CA ALA A 304 -26.25 19.43 -5.15
C ALA A 304 -25.65 18.25 -5.94
N LEU A 305 -24.81 17.42 -5.30
CA LEU A 305 -24.29 16.18 -5.88
C LEU A 305 -25.41 15.14 -6.11
N LEU A 306 -26.39 15.03 -5.22
CA LEU A 306 -27.52 14.12 -5.43
C LEU A 306 -28.39 14.54 -6.62
N ALA A 307 -28.62 15.84 -6.80
CA ALA A 307 -29.48 16.37 -7.85
C ALA A 307 -28.81 16.46 -9.24
N SER A 308 -27.48 16.58 -9.31
CA SER A 308 -26.76 16.86 -10.58
C SER A 308 -25.44 16.10 -10.76
N GLY A 309 -25.07 15.22 -9.82
CA GLY A 309 -23.84 14.41 -9.89
C GLY A 309 -22.60 15.25 -10.19
N ALA A 310 -21.83 14.83 -11.19
CA ALA A 310 -20.60 15.49 -11.63
C ALA A 310 -20.79 16.89 -12.28
N GLU A 311 -22.04 17.34 -12.48
CA GLU A 311 -22.42 18.66 -12.99
C GLU A 311 -22.88 19.63 -11.88
N ALA A 312 -22.83 19.22 -10.61
CA ALA A 312 -23.18 20.08 -9.48
C ALA A 312 -22.39 21.40 -9.48
N LYS A 313 -23.10 22.52 -9.34
CA LYS A 313 -22.51 23.87 -9.38
C LYS A 313 -22.11 24.33 -7.99
N PRO A 314 -20.96 25.02 -7.84
CA PRO A 314 -20.53 25.51 -6.54
C PRO A 314 -21.43 26.63 -6.02
N THR A 315 -21.70 26.59 -4.72
CA THR A 315 -22.19 27.75 -3.96
C THR A 315 -21.06 28.76 -3.78
N ALA A 316 -21.37 30.05 -3.85
CA ALA A 316 -20.40 31.12 -3.68
C ALA A 316 -19.68 31.02 -2.32
N GLY A 317 -18.35 31.10 -2.32
CA GLY A 317 -17.51 30.95 -1.12
C GLY A 317 -17.20 29.49 -0.73
N LEU A 318 -17.74 28.50 -1.43
CA LEU A 318 -17.48 27.07 -1.22
C LEU A 318 -16.83 26.40 -2.46
N GLU A 319 -16.26 27.18 -3.38
CA GLU A 319 -15.74 26.69 -4.67
C GLU A 319 -14.64 25.65 -4.52
N ALA A 320 -13.79 25.76 -3.50
CA ALA A 320 -12.75 24.78 -3.20
C ALA A 320 -13.33 23.46 -2.66
N ASP A 321 -14.32 23.54 -1.79
CA ASP A 321 -15.00 22.39 -1.18
C ASP A 321 -15.83 21.62 -2.20
N PHE A 322 -16.57 22.33 -3.05
CA PHE A 322 -17.23 21.74 -4.22
C PHE A 322 -16.24 21.10 -5.19
N ARG A 323 -15.08 21.71 -5.46
CA ARG A 323 -14.06 21.12 -6.33
C ARG A 323 -13.55 19.79 -5.79
N ALA A 324 -13.18 19.74 -4.50
CA ALA A 324 -12.73 18.52 -3.85
C ALA A 324 -13.84 17.45 -3.84
N ALA A 325 -15.05 17.80 -3.40
CA ALA A 325 -16.17 16.86 -3.37
C ALA A 325 -16.59 16.36 -4.77
N LEU A 326 -16.46 17.18 -5.82
CA LEU A 326 -16.67 16.74 -7.22
C LEU A 326 -15.58 15.77 -7.70
N LEU A 327 -14.32 15.96 -7.30
CA LEU A 327 -13.23 15.01 -7.59
C LEU A 327 -13.46 13.66 -6.89
N ALA A 328 -13.86 13.70 -5.61
CA ALA A 328 -14.25 12.53 -4.84
C ALA A 328 -15.50 11.83 -5.43
N PHE A 329 -16.52 12.58 -5.83
CA PHE A 329 -17.73 12.02 -6.47
C PHE A 329 -17.37 11.33 -7.80
N ARG A 330 -16.61 11.98 -8.70
CA ARG A 330 -16.17 11.39 -9.98
C ARG A 330 -15.31 10.14 -9.79
N ASP A 331 -14.56 10.06 -8.69
CA ASP A 331 -13.84 8.85 -8.31
C ASP A 331 -14.78 7.74 -7.81
N ALA A 332 -15.84 8.09 -7.06
CA ALA A 332 -16.91 7.16 -6.68
C ALA A 332 -17.65 6.62 -7.91
N GLU A 333 -17.96 7.47 -8.89
CA GLU A 333 -18.56 7.08 -10.18
C GLU A 333 -17.67 6.07 -10.93
N GLN A 334 -16.36 6.30 -10.95
CA GLN A 334 -15.41 5.44 -11.64
C GLN A 334 -15.19 4.10 -10.90
N ASN A 335 -15.33 4.08 -9.58
CA ASN A 335 -15.44 2.86 -8.79
C ASN A 335 -16.75 2.10 -9.10
N ALA A 336 -17.87 2.82 -9.25
CA ALA A 336 -19.16 2.25 -9.60
C ALA A 336 -19.23 1.74 -11.06
N ALA A 337 -18.46 2.32 -11.98
CA ALA A 337 -18.57 2.02 -13.41
C ALA A 337 -18.24 0.55 -13.78
N VAL A 338 -19.11 -0.08 -14.58
CA VAL A 338 -18.88 -1.43 -15.13
C VAL A 338 -17.86 -1.41 -16.27
N ASN A 339 -17.78 -0.30 -17.00
CA ASN A 339 -16.82 -0.07 -18.08
C ASN A 339 -15.74 0.94 -17.64
N ASN A 340 -14.96 0.59 -16.61
CA ASN A 340 -13.82 1.40 -16.19
C ASN A 340 -12.69 1.29 -17.22
N THR A 341 -12.50 2.36 -17.99
CA THR A 341 -11.55 2.49 -19.11
C THR A 341 -10.14 2.92 -18.71
N SER A 342 -9.80 2.93 -17.40
CA SER A 342 -8.45 3.29 -16.94
C SER A 342 -7.38 2.51 -17.71
N ALA A 343 -6.42 3.23 -18.31
CA ALA A 343 -5.27 2.65 -18.98
C ALA A 343 -4.26 2.01 -18.00
N TYR A 344 -4.40 2.31 -16.71
CA TYR A 344 -3.46 1.92 -15.66
C TYR A 344 -4.05 0.81 -14.76
N VAL A 345 -3.17 -0.01 -14.19
CA VAL A 345 -3.47 -0.97 -13.13
C VAL A 345 -3.27 -0.27 -11.79
N ASP A 346 -4.25 -0.39 -10.89
CA ASP A 346 -4.16 0.25 -9.57
C ASP A 346 -3.10 -0.45 -8.69
N GLY A 347 -2.33 0.32 -7.92
CA GLY A 347 -1.29 -0.19 -7.04
C GLY A 347 -0.18 0.81 -6.72
N PHE A 348 0.81 0.30 -6.00
CA PHE A 348 2.06 1.00 -5.69
C PHE A 348 3.05 0.90 -6.86
N TYR A 349 3.68 2.02 -7.21
CA TYR A 349 4.75 2.08 -8.20
C TYR A 349 5.88 3.00 -7.71
N SER A 350 7.13 2.64 -8.03
CA SER A 350 8.30 3.47 -7.73
C SER A 350 9.18 3.64 -8.98
N ALA A 351 9.64 4.87 -9.21
CA ALA A 351 10.54 5.20 -10.29
C ALA A 351 11.46 6.39 -9.95
N TYR A 352 12.50 6.52 -10.75
CA TYR A 352 13.58 7.50 -10.60
C TYR A 352 13.47 8.61 -11.65
N GLY A 353 13.82 9.83 -11.26
CA GLY A 353 13.98 10.97 -12.17
C GLY A 353 15.29 10.92 -12.95
N THR A 354 15.72 12.07 -13.47
CA THR A 354 17.00 12.19 -14.20
C THR A 354 18.16 12.28 -13.22
N ALA A 355 19.14 11.40 -13.36
CA ALA A 355 20.25 11.28 -12.43
C ALA A 355 21.38 12.30 -12.67
N ARG A 356 22.02 12.70 -11.57
CA ARG A 356 23.13 13.67 -11.52
C ARG A 356 24.27 13.10 -10.67
N SER A 357 25.48 13.64 -10.81
CA SER A 357 26.65 13.25 -9.98
C SER A 357 26.43 13.44 -8.48
N VAL A 358 25.55 14.38 -8.10
CA VAL A 358 25.16 14.66 -6.72
C VAL A 358 24.01 13.77 -6.19
N GLY A 359 23.51 12.84 -7.01
CA GLY A 359 22.37 11.95 -6.70
C GLY A 359 21.12 12.23 -7.55
N VAL A 360 20.00 11.61 -7.20
CA VAL A 360 18.76 11.58 -8.00
C VAL A 360 17.52 11.72 -7.14
N GLU A 361 16.40 12.10 -7.75
CA GLU A 361 15.08 12.09 -7.14
C GLU A 361 14.35 10.76 -7.39
N ARG A 362 13.57 10.31 -6.42
CA ARG A 362 12.66 9.16 -6.55
C ARG A 362 11.25 9.59 -6.16
N ALA A 363 10.25 9.01 -6.80
CA ALA A 363 8.86 9.10 -6.37
C ALA A 363 8.30 7.70 -6.16
N ASP A 364 7.71 7.48 -4.99
CA ASP A 364 6.85 6.33 -4.72
C ASP A 364 5.40 6.82 -4.78
N ILE A 365 4.57 6.18 -5.59
CA ILE A 365 3.19 6.62 -5.86
C ILE A 365 2.18 5.51 -5.66
N ILE A 366 0.95 5.89 -5.35
CA ILE A 366 -0.21 5.02 -5.44
C ILE A 366 -1.12 5.54 -6.55
N ILE A 367 -1.35 4.69 -7.54
CA ILE A 367 -2.32 4.92 -8.60
C ILE A 367 -3.60 4.16 -8.27
N ARG A 368 -4.74 4.84 -8.39
CA ARG A 368 -6.08 4.25 -8.27
C ARG A 368 -7.00 4.87 -9.31
N ASN A 369 -7.76 4.06 -10.04
CA ASN A 369 -8.61 4.52 -11.15
C ASN A 369 -7.85 5.33 -12.23
N GLY A 370 -6.53 5.13 -12.36
CA GLY A 370 -5.69 5.93 -13.25
C GLY A 370 -5.43 7.37 -12.78
N LYS A 371 -5.71 7.68 -11.51
CA LYS A 371 -5.34 8.93 -10.83
C LYS A 371 -4.25 8.67 -9.80
N LEU A 372 -3.39 9.67 -9.58
CA LEU A 372 -2.49 9.73 -8.44
C LEU A 372 -3.31 10.03 -7.18
N VAL A 373 -3.22 9.16 -6.17
CA VAL A 373 -3.97 9.31 -4.90
C VAL A 373 -3.08 9.33 -3.67
N ASP A 374 -1.79 9.00 -3.82
CA ASP A 374 -0.76 9.23 -2.81
C ASP A 374 0.61 9.36 -3.51
N VAL A 375 1.51 10.16 -2.96
CA VAL A 375 2.88 10.32 -3.46
C VAL A 375 3.84 10.65 -2.32
N LYS A 376 4.98 9.95 -2.29
CA LYS A 376 6.11 10.25 -1.42
C LYS A 376 7.34 10.56 -2.27
N LEU A 377 7.88 11.75 -2.09
CA LEU A 377 9.02 12.27 -2.83
C LEU A 377 10.32 12.15 -2.02
N PHE A 378 11.39 11.69 -2.65
CA PHE A 378 12.69 11.44 -2.01
C PHE A 378 13.81 12.16 -2.74
N ARG A 379 14.83 12.61 -2.00
CA ARG A 379 16.10 13.13 -2.55
C ARG A 379 17.23 12.22 -2.14
N LEU A 380 17.74 11.44 -3.09
CA LEU A 380 18.80 10.48 -2.85
C LEU A 380 20.18 11.12 -3.04
N GLY A 381 21.17 10.67 -2.26
CA GLY A 381 22.57 11.07 -2.39
C GLY A 381 23.25 10.48 -3.63
N ASN A 382 24.55 10.72 -3.77
CA ASN A 382 25.40 10.09 -4.79
C ASN A 382 25.56 8.56 -4.58
N ASN A 383 25.40 8.09 -3.34
CA ASN A 383 25.24 6.67 -2.97
C ASN A 383 23.83 6.11 -3.24
N LEU A 384 22.90 6.95 -3.73
CA LEU A 384 21.48 6.65 -3.94
C LEU A 384 20.71 6.19 -2.68
N ILE A 385 21.21 6.55 -1.49
CA ILE A 385 20.48 6.41 -0.22
C ILE A 385 19.68 7.69 0.03
N ASP A 386 18.48 7.58 0.59
CA ASP A 386 17.65 8.74 0.93
C ASP A 386 18.36 9.64 1.95
N ARG A 387 18.40 10.94 1.66
CA ARG A 387 18.98 11.94 2.57
C ARG A 387 17.99 12.37 3.65
N GLY A 388 16.68 12.24 3.42
CA GLY A 388 15.65 12.72 4.35
C GLY A 388 15.92 14.15 4.83
N ALA A 389 15.95 14.35 6.14
CA ALA A 389 16.24 15.64 6.77
C ALA A 389 17.67 16.18 6.54
N THR A 390 18.60 15.37 5.99
CA THR A 390 19.95 15.81 5.62
C THR A 390 20.06 16.31 4.17
N ALA A 391 18.96 16.39 3.43
CA ALA A 391 18.91 17.01 2.10
C ALA A 391 19.15 18.54 2.18
N TYR A 392 19.28 19.20 1.03
CA TYR A 392 19.38 20.66 0.98
C TYR A 392 18.09 21.30 1.53
N ALA A 393 18.21 22.37 2.32
CA ALA A 393 17.07 22.96 3.03
C ALA A 393 15.90 23.36 2.12
N GLU A 394 16.18 23.94 0.95
CA GLU A 394 15.13 24.30 -0.02
C GLU A 394 14.46 23.07 -0.66
N VAL A 395 15.18 21.96 -0.84
CA VAL A 395 14.61 20.69 -1.32
C VAL A 395 13.68 20.07 -0.26
N ILE A 396 14.03 20.20 1.03
CA ILE A 396 13.15 19.78 2.14
C ILE A 396 11.87 20.62 2.15
N LYS A 397 12.00 21.95 2.09
CA LYS A 397 10.85 22.87 2.01
C LYS A 397 9.97 22.63 0.79
N ALA A 398 10.56 22.27 -0.35
CA ALA A 398 9.85 22.05 -1.61
C ALA A 398 9.07 20.73 -1.70
N ASN A 399 9.37 19.75 -0.84
CA ASN A 399 8.76 18.43 -0.89
C ASN A 399 7.23 18.47 -0.70
N ALA A 400 6.77 19.19 0.33
CA ALA A 400 5.34 19.34 0.63
C ALA A 400 4.53 20.09 -0.46
N PRO A 401 4.94 21.29 -0.94
CA PRO A 401 4.19 21.98 -2.01
C PRO A 401 4.26 21.23 -3.35
N MET A 402 5.35 20.53 -3.67
CA MET A 402 5.39 19.68 -4.88
C MET A 402 4.44 18.48 -4.76
N THR A 403 4.38 17.84 -3.59
CA THR A 403 3.42 16.76 -3.28
C THR A 403 1.99 17.24 -3.46
N ALA A 404 1.63 18.39 -2.87
CA ALA A 404 0.30 18.99 -3.03
C ALA A 404 -0.02 19.31 -4.50
N LYS A 405 0.93 19.86 -5.27
CA LYS A 405 0.72 20.20 -6.68
C LYS A 405 0.51 18.95 -7.57
N LEU A 406 1.23 17.86 -7.30
CA LEU A 406 1.04 16.58 -8.00
C LEU A 406 -0.30 15.93 -7.67
N LEU A 407 -0.70 15.93 -6.39
CA LEU A 407 -2.00 15.40 -5.96
C LEU A 407 -3.16 16.22 -6.53
N ALA A 408 -3.13 17.55 -6.44
CA ALA A 408 -4.17 18.42 -7.02
C ALA A 408 -4.33 18.24 -8.54
N ASN A 409 -3.26 17.90 -9.26
CA ASN A 409 -3.29 17.54 -10.68
C ASN A 409 -3.78 16.10 -10.94
N GLY A 410 -3.78 15.24 -9.92
CA GLY A 410 -4.20 13.82 -10.00
C GLY A 410 -3.32 12.96 -10.91
N SER A 411 -2.13 13.44 -11.27
CA SER A 411 -1.22 12.87 -12.26
C SER A 411 0.14 13.60 -12.21
N PHE A 412 1.14 13.10 -12.95
CA PHE A 412 2.26 13.95 -13.38
C PHE A 412 1.77 15.15 -14.21
N ILE A 413 2.52 16.25 -14.15
CA ILE A 413 2.28 17.46 -14.92
C ILE A 413 2.86 17.25 -16.32
N ALA A 414 1.99 17.09 -17.31
CA ALA A 414 2.39 16.96 -18.72
C ALA A 414 2.86 18.33 -19.26
N LYS A 415 3.96 18.34 -20.04
CA LYS A 415 4.61 19.56 -20.56
C LYS A 415 5.04 20.55 -19.46
N TYR A 416 5.58 20.01 -18.38
CA TYR A 416 6.15 20.72 -17.22
C TYR A 416 6.97 21.96 -17.63
N ASP A 417 6.58 23.15 -17.14
CA ASP A 417 7.35 24.40 -17.29
C ASP A 417 8.04 24.72 -15.96
N GLU A 418 9.39 24.70 -15.94
CA GLU A 418 10.19 24.98 -14.75
C GLU A 418 9.88 26.33 -14.06
N LYS A 419 9.34 27.32 -14.77
CA LYS A 419 8.99 28.63 -14.20
C LYS A 419 7.63 28.67 -13.51
N VAL A 420 6.72 27.76 -13.87
CA VAL A 420 5.33 27.70 -13.38
C VAL A 420 5.13 26.49 -12.46
N ASP A 421 5.84 25.40 -12.74
CA ASP A 421 5.74 24.11 -12.07
C ASP A 421 6.94 23.79 -11.17
N GLY A 422 8.04 24.54 -11.30
CA GLY A 422 9.16 24.51 -10.36
C GLY A 422 8.81 25.14 -9.03
N ILE A 423 9.15 24.47 -7.92
CA ILE A 423 9.20 25.13 -6.62
C ILE A 423 10.51 25.93 -6.54
N SER A 424 10.41 27.22 -6.24
CA SER A 424 11.57 28.11 -6.09
C SER A 424 12.59 27.54 -5.09
N GLY A 425 13.88 27.65 -5.40
CA GLY A 425 14.98 27.03 -4.64
C GLY A 425 15.16 25.53 -4.86
N ALA A 426 14.24 24.84 -5.56
CA ALA A 426 14.30 23.41 -5.82
C ALA A 426 13.79 23.02 -7.22
N THR A 427 13.89 23.90 -8.23
CA THR A 427 13.38 23.71 -9.59
C THR A 427 13.85 22.40 -10.23
N GLU A 428 15.16 22.10 -10.14
CA GLU A 428 15.76 20.87 -10.70
C GLU A 428 15.21 19.58 -10.06
N SER A 429 14.96 19.59 -8.75
CA SER A 429 14.35 18.47 -8.03
C SER A 429 12.85 18.38 -8.32
N SER A 430 12.17 19.51 -8.48
CA SER A 430 10.75 19.58 -8.85
C SER A 430 10.49 18.94 -10.22
N HIS A 431 11.31 19.25 -11.22
CA HIS A 431 11.25 18.61 -12.54
C HIS A 431 11.53 17.10 -12.47
N SER A 432 12.58 16.72 -11.73
CA SER A 432 13.01 15.32 -11.59
C SER A 432 11.99 14.46 -10.81
N TRP A 433 11.32 15.01 -9.79
CA TRP A 433 10.18 14.38 -9.13
C TRP A 433 8.98 14.22 -10.07
N ASN A 434 8.66 15.23 -10.89
CA ASN A 434 7.57 15.12 -11.88
C ASN A 434 7.84 13.99 -12.89
N GLN A 435 9.08 13.90 -13.40
CA GLN A 435 9.50 12.82 -14.30
C GLN A 435 9.51 11.44 -13.62
N ALA A 436 9.85 11.36 -12.33
CA ALA A 436 9.74 10.13 -11.56
C ALA A 436 8.27 9.66 -11.47
N VAL A 437 7.31 10.57 -11.24
CA VAL A 437 5.87 10.26 -11.26
C VAL A 437 5.44 9.82 -12.67
N GLU A 438 5.82 10.54 -13.73
CA GLU A 438 5.52 10.18 -15.14
C GLU A 438 5.98 8.75 -15.47
N ARG A 439 7.23 8.41 -15.14
CA ARG A 439 7.79 7.07 -15.34
C ARG A 439 7.04 6.01 -14.54
N ALA A 440 6.65 6.31 -13.30
CA ALA A 440 5.85 5.39 -12.47
C ALA A 440 4.42 5.18 -13.03
N PHE A 441 3.81 6.18 -13.67
CA PHE A 441 2.58 6.01 -14.45
C PHE A 441 2.80 5.10 -15.68
N GLU A 442 3.92 5.23 -16.40
CA GLU A 442 4.25 4.31 -17.50
C GLU A 442 4.42 2.86 -17.01
N LYS A 443 5.05 2.65 -15.83
CA LYS A 443 5.10 1.31 -15.19
C LYS A 443 3.71 0.73 -14.93
N ALA A 444 2.73 1.57 -14.62
CA ALA A 444 1.37 1.17 -14.26
C ALA A 444 0.47 0.81 -15.46
N LEU A 445 0.88 1.09 -16.71
CA LEU A 445 0.07 0.82 -17.89
C LEU A 445 -0.33 -0.66 -18.00
N LYS A 446 -1.60 -0.92 -18.37
CA LYS A 446 -2.12 -2.26 -18.71
C LYS A 446 -1.48 -2.79 -19.99
N VAL A 447 -1.45 -1.95 -21.03
CA VAL A 447 -0.73 -2.22 -22.28
C VAL A 447 0.65 -1.59 -22.13
N LYS A 448 1.68 -2.44 -21.94
CA LYS A 448 3.06 -1.95 -21.79
C LYS A 448 3.54 -1.27 -23.06
N THR A 449 4.27 -0.17 -22.89
CA THR A 449 5.04 0.47 -23.95
C THR A 449 6.16 -0.47 -24.42
N ALA A 450 6.68 -0.24 -25.63
CA ALA A 450 7.85 -0.96 -26.11
C ALA A 450 9.11 -0.55 -25.31
N GLY A 451 10.10 -1.45 -25.31
CA GLY A 451 11.35 -1.30 -24.58
C GLY A 451 11.29 -1.82 -23.14
N GLN A 452 12.45 -2.19 -22.60
CA GLN A 452 12.67 -2.64 -21.23
C GLN A 452 13.02 -1.48 -20.28
N TYR A 453 13.67 -0.44 -20.81
CA TYR A 453 14.18 0.69 -20.06
C TYR A 453 13.56 2.01 -20.51
N PHE A 454 13.43 2.95 -19.57
CA PHE A 454 13.19 4.36 -19.88
C PHE A 454 14.43 4.96 -20.53
N ASP A 455 14.23 5.86 -21.48
CA ASP A 455 15.32 6.66 -22.03
C ASP A 455 15.74 7.77 -21.04
N GLY A 456 17.02 8.16 -21.09
CA GLY A 456 17.61 9.24 -20.30
C GLY A 456 18.81 8.79 -19.43
N LYS A 457 19.14 9.63 -18.44
CA LYS A 457 20.30 9.43 -17.56
C LYS A 457 19.90 8.81 -16.22
N PHE A 458 20.54 7.71 -15.87
CA PHE A 458 20.31 6.96 -14.63
C PHE A 458 21.60 6.82 -13.83
N ALA A 459 21.48 6.79 -12.51
CA ALA A 459 22.60 6.47 -11.63
C ALA A 459 22.49 5.02 -11.18
N GLY A 460 23.62 4.39 -10.89
CA GLY A 460 23.66 3.13 -10.17
C GLY A 460 24.91 3.05 -9.30
N VAL A 461 24.82 2.36 -8.17
CA VAL A 461 25.91 2.22 -7.20
C VAL A 461 26.00 0.77 -6.76
N ASP A 462 27.20 0.20 -6.60
CA ASP A 462 27.31 -1.16 -6.09
C ASP A 462 26.94 -1.24 -4.60
N ASN A 463 26.57 -2.43 -4.12
CA ASN A 463 26.11 -2.66 -2.75
C ASN A 463 27.15 -2.32 -1.66
N GLN A 464 28.42 -2.12 -2.01
CA GLN A 464 29.49 -1.77 -1.08
C GLN A 464 29.93 -0.31 -1.20
N SER A 465 29.29 0.50 -2.07
CA SER A 465 29.65 1.89 -2.36
C SER A 465 31.13 2.07 -2.70
N LYS A 466 31.61 1.32 -3.70
CA LYS A 466 32.95 1.42 -4.30
C LYS A 466 32.94 2.20 -5.61
N ILE A 467 31.89 2.04 -6.41
CA ILE A 467 31.68 2.66 -7.72
C ILE A 467 30.28 3.25 -7.82
N MET A 468 30.23 4.51 -8.26
CA MET A 468 29.02 5.13 -8.83
C MET A 468 29.15 5.15 -10.35
N LEU A 469 28.07 4.80 -11.04
CA LEU A 469 27.90 5.06 -12.47
C LEU A 469 26.82 6.11 -12.69
N LEU A 470 27.03 6.96 -13.70
CA LEU A 470 25.98 7.63 -14.46
C LEU A 470 25.93 6.97 -15.83
N VAL A 471 24.76 6.50 -16.24
CA VAL A 471 24.54 5.71 -17.46
C VAL A 471 23.48 6.41 -18.29
N ASP A 472 23.82 6.75 -19.52
CA ASP A 472 22.85 7.22 -20.51
C ASP A 472 22.28 6.01 -21.25
N VAL A 473 20.95 5.91 -21.26
CA VAL A 473 20.19 4.83 -21.90
C VAL A 473 19.31 5.43 -22.98
N ALA A 474 19.33 4.84 -24.18
CA ALA A 474 18.44 5.18 -25.28
C ALA A 474 18.08 3.94 -26.09
N ALA A 475 16.78 3.72 -26.36
CA ALA A 475 16.27 2.58 -27.13
C ALA A 475 16.83 1.22 -26.66
N ASP A 476 16.70 0.95 -25.36
CA ASP A 476 17.22 -0.22 -24.64
C ASP A 476 18.75 -0.42 -24.66
N LYS A 477 19.53 0.57 -25.12
CA LYS A 477 21.00 0.49 -25.21
C LYS A 477 21.66 1.50 -24.29
N ILE A 478 22.78 1.08 -23.69
CA ILE A 478 23.72 1.98 -23.03
C ILE A 478 24.43 2.78 -24.13
N THR A 479 24.35 4.10 -24.08
CA THR A 479 24.98 5.01 -25.05
C THR A 479 26.19 5.75 -24.49
N ALA A 480 26.22 5.98 -23.17
CA ALA A 480 27.40 6.49 -22.47
C ALA A 480 27.43 6.00 -21.01
N VAL A 481 28.64 5.96 -20.45
CA VAL A 481 28.88 5.68 -19.03
C VAL A 481 29.89 6.69 -18.50
N LYS A 482 29.61 7.33 -17.37
CA LYS A 482 30.61 7.96 -16.50
C LYS A 482 30.73 7.14 -15.22
N LEU A 483 31.95 6.75 -14.89
CA LEU A 483 32.29 6.01 -13.68
C LEU A 483 33.03 6.94 -12.71
N SER A 484 32.63 6.93 -11.44
CA SER A 484 33.31 7.61 -10.34
C SER A 484 33.59 6.65 -9.18
N LEU A 485 34.78 6.74 -8.59
CA LEU A 485 35.19 5.91 -7.46
C LEU A 485 34.78 6.56 -6.13
N PHE A 486 34.41 5.74 -5.15
CA PHE A 486 34.30 6.17 -3.76
C PHE A 486 35.64 5.98 -3.03
N GLY A 487 35.94 6.87 -2.10
CA GLY A 487 37.03 6.71 -1.12
C GLY A 487 36.58 5.92 0.12
N GLU A 488 37.52 5.67 1.03
CA GLU A 488 37.26 4.95 2.29
C GLU A 488 36.24 5.66 3.19
N ASP A 489 36.13 6.99 3.07
CA ASP A 489 35.13 7.81 3.77
C ASP A 489 33.72 7.73 3.15
N LYS A 490 33.53 6.85 2.16
CA LYS A 490 32.30 6.66 1.36
C LYS A 490 31.82 7.92 0.65
N LYS A 491 32.71 8.87 0.35
CA LYS A 491 32.44 10.00 -0.56
C LYS A 491 33.10 9.73 -1.91
N LEU A 492 32.60 10.38 -2.97
CA LEU A 492 33.22 10.27 -4.29
C LEU A 492 34.58 10.98 -4.30
N ILE A 493 35.58 10.30 -4.86
CA ILE A 493 36.87 10.90 -5.20
C ILE A 493 36.64 11.79 -6.42
N ALA A 494 37.05 13.06 -6.34
CA ALA A 494 36.93 13.99 -7.45
C ALA A 494 37.90 13.61 -8.59
N ASP A 495 37.49 13.82 -9.84
CA ASP A 495 38.21 13.34 -11.03
C ASP A 495 39.67 13.88 -11.12
N ASP A 496 39.90 15.09 -10.61
CA ASP A 496 41.22 15.73 -10.50
C ASP A 496 42.12 15.02 -9.46
N LYS A 497 41.53 14.51 -8.37
CA LYS A 497 42.20 13.85 -7.24
C LYS A 497 42.45 12.35 -7.45
N LEU A 498 41.96 11.75 -8.54
CA LEU A 498 42.28 10.36 -8.88
C LEU A 498 43.77 10.21 -9.23
N THR A 499 44.40 9.14 -8.72
CA THR A 499 45.77 8.74 -9.09
C THR A 499 45.85 8.31 -10.55
N ALA A 500 47.07 8.20 -11.11
CA ALA A 500 47.27 7.76 -12.49
C ALA A 500 46.71 6.35 -12.74
N ASP A 501 46.91 5.42 -11.79
CA ASP A 501 46.40 4.06 -11.85
C ASP A 501 44.87 4.02 -11.76
N GLN A 502 44.29 4.83 -10.86
CA GLN A 502 42.83 4.99 -10.79
C GLN A 502 42.25 5.55 -12.08
N LYS A 503 42.85 6.58 -12.68
CA LYS A 503 42.42 7.15 -13.98
C LYS A 503 42.46 6.08 -15.09
N THR A 504 43.51 5.27 -15.13
CA THR A 504 43.66 4.14 -16.06
C THR A 504 42.59 3.07 -15.85
N LEU A 505 42.34 2.69 -14.59
CA LEU A 505 41.30 1.72 -14.23
C LEU A 505 39.90 2.23 -14.58
N VAL A 506 39.58 3.49 -14.26
CA VAL A 506 38.30 4.12 -14.59
C VAL A 506 38.08 4.12 -16.11
N ALA A 507 39.10 4.43 -16.91
CA ALA A 507 39.02 4.38 -18.37
C ALA A 507 38.75 2.94 -18.88
N ASN A 508 39.51 1.95 -18.40
CA ASN A 508 39.35 0.54 -18.79
C ASN A 508 37.96 -0.01 -18.43
N LEU A 509 37.49 0.24 -17.20
CA LEU A 509 36.16 -0.18 -16.75
C LEU A 509 35.05 0.52 -17.55
N THR A 510 35.18 1.82 -17.82
CA THR A 510 34.20 2.59 -18.60
C THR A 510 34.10 2.08 -20.05
N ALA A 511 35.24 1.79 -20.68
CA ALA A 511 35.27 1.18 -22.01
C ALA A 511 34.62 -0.21 -22.04
N GLY A 512 34.95 -1.06 -21.06
CA GLY A 512 34.36 -2.40 -20.92
C GLY A 512 32.84 -2.38 -20.69
N LEU A 513 32.35 -1.50 -19.81
CA LEU A 513 30.93 -1.29 -19.56
C LEU A 513 30.20 -0.76 -20.81
N THR A 514 30.80 0.17 -21.54
CA THR A 514 30.17 0.75 -22.75
C THR A 514 30.10 -0.26 -23.88
N ALA A 515 31.15 -1.09 -24.06
CA ALA A 515 31.22 -2.07 -25.15
C ALA A 515 30.45 -3.38 -24.86
N SER A 516 30.41 -3.84 -23.60
CA SER A 516 29.89 -5.17 -23.22
C SER A 516 28.86 -5.16 -22.10
N GLY A 517 28.55 -3.99 -21.53
CA GLY A 517 27.61 -3.84 -20.41
C GLY A 517 28.00 -4.73 -19.22
N VAL A 518 26.99 -5.38 -18.64
CA VAL A 518 27.18 -6.30 -17.49
C VAL A 518 27.97 -7.57 -17.83
N LYS A 519 28.33 -7.79 -19.10
CA LYS A 519 29.17 -8.92 -19.57
C LYS A 519 30.65 -8.55 -19.72
N MET A 520 31.08 -7.36 -19.29
CA MET A 520 32.49 -6.99 -19.31
C MET A 520 33.36 -8.03 -18.59
N ALA A 521 34.52 -8.34 -19.18
CA ALA A 521 35.55 -9.14 -18.52
C ALA A 521 36.13 -8.39 -17.30
N ASP A 522 36.78 -9.13 -16.41
CA ASP A 522 37.53 -8.52 -15.31
C ASP A 522 38.81 -7.86 -15.83
N VAL A 523 39.13 -6.68 -15.28
CA VAL A 523 40.45 -6.08 -15.41
C VAL A 523 41.40 -6.87 -14.48
N PRO A 524 42.50 -7.45 -14.98
CA PRO A 524 43.39 -8.29 -14.17
C PRO A 524 43.94 -7.55 -12.93
N GLY A 525 43.87 -8.20 -11.77
CA GLY A 525 44.25 -7.62 -10.47
C GLY A 525 43.25 -6.58 -9.93
N GLN A 526 42.11 -6.40 -10.59
CA GLN A 526 41.04 -5.45 -10.26
C GLN A 526 39.66 -6.13 -10.37
N GLU A 527 39.59 -7.42 -10.10
CA GLU A 527 38.40 -8.27 -10.19
C GLU A 527 37.28 -7.75 -9.26
N ALA A 528 37.64 -7.29 -8.06
CA ALA A 528 36.69 -6.74 -7.09
C ALA A 528 36.03 -5.42 -7.57
N LEU A 529 36.80 -4.53 -8.22
CA LEU A 529 36.25 -3.29 -8.80
C LEU A 529 35.54 -3.55 -10.13
N SER A 530 35.94 -4.58 -10.89
CA SER A 530 35.22 -5.05 -12.07
C SER A 530 33.85 -5.64 -11.70
N ALA A 531 33.77 -6.40 -10.60
CA ALA A 531 32.51 -6.88 -10.04
C ALA A 531 31.61 -5.74 -9.53
N ALA A 532 32.19 -4.75 -8.83
CA ALA A 532 31.47 -3.54 -8.40
C ALA A 532 30.94 -2.75 -9.60
N ALA A 533 31.73 -2.57 -10.66
CA ALA A 533 31.31 -1.90 -11.90
C ALA A 533 30.10 -2.59 -12.55
N ARG A 534 30.12 -3.92 -12.65
CA ARG A 534 28.97 -4.71 -13.12
C ARG A 534 27.75 -4.59 -12.21
N ALA A 535 27.94 -4.56 -10.88
CA ALA A 535 26.84 -4.41 -9.93
C ALA A 535 26.20 -3.01 -10.00
N ALA A 536 27.00 -1.95 -10.04
CA ALA A 536 26.53 -0.57 -10.24
C ALA A 536 25.78 -0.41 -11.57
N LEU A 537 26.20 -1.09 -12.65
CA LEU A 537 25.47 -1.07 -13.93
C LEU A 537 24.13 -1.83 -13.85
N LYS A 538 24.08 -3.00 -13.19
CA LYS A 538 22.82 -3.70 -12.94
C LYS A 538 21.83 -2.82 -12.17
N ASP A 539 22.31 -2.10 -11.16
CA ASP A 539 21.49 -1.16 -10.40
C ASP A 539 21.02 0.03 -11.24
N ALA A 540 21.88 0.63 -12.06
CA ALA A 540 21.48 1.70 -12.99
C ALA A 540 20.39 1.25 -13.97
N LEU A 541 20.50 0.03 -14.51
CA LEU A 541 19.49 -0.57 -15.39
C LEU A 541 18.20 -0.92 -14.63
N ALA A 542 18.28 -1.31 -13.36
CA ALA A 542 17.09 -1.51 -12.53
C ALA A 542 16.36 -0.18 -12.24
N ASN A 543 17.10 0.88 -11.90
CA ASN A 543 16.58 2.25 -11.76
C ASN A 543 15.94 2.76 -13.08
N ALA A 544 16.46 2.32 -14.23
CA ALA A 544 15.93 2.62 -15.56
C ALA A 544 14.77 1.70 -16.00
N SER A 545 14.47 0.62 -15.28
CA SER A 545 13.53 -0.41 -15.78
C SER A 545 12.08 0.06 -15.79
N LYS A 546 11.36 -0.24 -16.87
CA LYS A 546 9.89 -0.07 -16.97
C LYS A 546 9.10 -1.09 -16.15
N ALA A 547 9.76 -2.09 -15.57
CA ALA A 547 9.14 -3.03 -14.64
C ALA A 547 9.05 -2.44 -13.22
N GLN A 548 8.03 -2.86 -12.48
CA GLN A 548 7.95 -2.64 -11.04
C GLN A 548 8.67 -3.79 -10.33
N GLY A 549 9.58 -3.46 -9.40
CA GLY A 549 10.25 -4.44 -8.55
C GLY A 549 9.31 -5.03 -7.50
N ASN A 550 9.65 -6.23 -7.00
CA ASN A 550 8.86 -6.95 -5.99
C ASN A 550 8.94 -6.31 -4.59
N TYR A 551 9.95 -5.49 -4.34
CA TYR A 551 10.23 -4.85 -3.07
C TYR A 551 10.20 -3.33 -3.20
N LYS A 552 9.74 -2.66 -2.13
CA LYS A 552 9.78 -1.23 -1.90
C LYS A 552 11.21 -0.85 -1.50
N ASP A 553 11.68 0.31 -1.96
CA ASP A 553 13.03 0.77 -1.67
C ASP A 553 13.07 1.68 -0.44
N GLY A 554 14.01 1.45 0.46
CA GLY A 554 14.10 2.16 1.75
C GLY A 554 14.77 1.33 2.84
N THR A 555 14.80 1.85 4.07
CA THR A 555 15.35 1.14 5.22
C THR A 555 14.24 0.49 6.04
N PHE A 556 14.37 -0.80 6.30
CA PHE A 556 13.41 -1.62 7.02
C PHE A 556 14.06 -2.20 8.28
N THR A 557 13.50 -1.86 9.45
CA THR A 557 13.91 -2.43 10.74
C THR A 557 13.09 -3.68 11.04
N ALA A 558 13.79 -4.78 11.32
CA ALA A 558 13.19 -6.04 11.72
C ALA A 558 14.05 -6.75 12.77
N PHE A 559 13.45 -7.76 13.41
CA PHE A 559 14.03 -8.47 14.55
C PHE A 559 14.05 -9.97 14.32
N GLY A 560 15.11 -10.63 14.78
CA GLY A 560 15.18 -12.07 14.92
C GLY A 560 14.33 -12.57 16.09
N ASP A 561 14.36 -13.88 16.34
CA ASP A 561 13.65 -14.43 17.48
C ASP A 561 14.29 -14.01 18.81
N ALA A 562 13.43 -13.57 19.73
CA ALA A 562 13.77 -13.12 21.06
C ALA A 562 13.85 -14.29 22.07
N TYR A 563 14.59 -14.05 23.14
CA TYR A 563 14.66 -14.92 24.31
C TYR A 563 14.88 -14.07 25.58
N ASP A 564 15.08 -14.70 26.74
CA ASP A 564 15.13 -14.05 28.06
C ASP A 564 16.33 -13.09 28.30
N LYS A 565 17.12 -12.81 27.26
CA LYS A 565 18.20 -11.81 27.23
C LYS A 565 18.03 -10.77 26.10
N GLY A 566 16.86 -10.69 25.47
CA GLY A 566 16.56 -9.76 24.38
C GLY A 566 16.52 -10.42 23.00
N THR A 567 16.80 -9.66 21.95
CA THR A 567 16.79 -10.14 20.55
C THR A 567 17.97 -9.60 19.72
N ASN A 568 17.97 -9.88 18.43
CA ASN A 568 18.89 -9.34 17.43
C ASN A 568 18.09 -8.49 16.44
N ARG A 569 18.61 -7.31 16.09
CA ARG A 569 17.97 -6.34 15.18
C ARG A 569 18.79 -6.22 13.90
N ALA A 570 18.11 -6.13 12.77
CA ALA A 570 18.69 -5.72 11.50
C ALA A 570 17.94 -4.49 10.97
N ASP A 571 18.68 -3.44 10.62
CA ASP A 571 18.20 -2.34 9.80
C ASP A 571 18.75 -2.54 8.39
N VAL A 572 17.88 -2.89 7.45
CA VAL A 572 18.27 -3.27 6.08
C VAL A 572 17.82 -2.20 5.11
N THR A 573 18.75 -1.55 4.40
CA THR A 573 18.40 -0.65 3.29
C THR A 573 18.35 -1.43 1.99
N LEU A 574 17.16 -1.48 1.38
CA LEU A 574 16.90 -2.12 0.11
C LEU A 574 16.81 -1.08 -1.02
N ARG A 575 17.40 -1.43 -2.17
CA ARG A 575 17.25 -0.72 -3.44
C ARG A 575 17.14 -1.71 -4.59
N ASN A 576 16.07 -1.65 -5.38
CA ASN A 576 15.73 -2.65 -6.40
C ASN A 576 15.72 -4.10 -5.87
N GLY A 577 15.37 -4.29 -4.59
CA GLY A 577 15.45 -5.60 -3.92
C GLY A 577 16.86 -6.07 -3.52
N ASN A 578 17.91 -5.25 -3.71
CA ASN A 578 19.26 -5.55 -3.25
C ASN A 578 19.55 -4.86 -1.91
N ILE A 579 20.32 -5.51 -1.03
CA ILE A 579 20.84 -4.92 0.20
C ILE A 579 21.99 -3.98 -0.17
N VAL A 580 21.79 -2.68 0.04
CA VAL A 580 22.78 -1.63 -0.23
C VAL A 580 23.36 -1.00 1.04
N ASN A 581 22.74 -1.28 2.18
CA ASN A 581 23.30 -1.03 3.51
C ASN A 581 22.65 -2.02 4.50
N VAL A 582 23.39 -2.40 5.55
CA VAL A 582 22.85 -3.19 6.64
C VAL A 582 23.56 -2.83 7.95
N ALA A 583 22.80 -2.61 9.01
CA ALA A 583 23.31 -2.46 10.36
C ALA A 583 22.71 -3.56 11.25
N LEU A 584 23.57 -4.28 11.97
CA LEU A 584 23.24 -5.46 12.76
C LEU A 584 23.55 -5.18 14.24
N PHE A 585 22.59 -5.45 15.13
CA PHE A 585 22.70 -5.12 16.55
C PHE A 585 22.22 -6.28 17.43
N ARG A 586 22.80 -6.40 18.63
CA ARG A 586 22.30 -7.30 19.69
C ARG A 586 21.61 -6.42 20.73
N VAL A 587 20.28 -6.50 20.83
CA VAL A 587 19.49 -5.59 21.70
C VAL A 587 19.01 -6.28 22.98
N GLY A 588 19.12 -5.60 24.13
CA GLY A 588 18.74 -6.13 25.44
C GLY A 588 17.24 -6.36 25.62
N MET A 589 16.82 -6.80 26.82
CA MET A 589 15.39 -6.87 27.17
C MET A 589 14.74 -5.47 27.18
N ASN A 590 15.52 -4.42 27.38
CA ASN A 590 15.10 -3.02 27.26
C ASN A 590 15.09 -2.47 25.81
N MET A 591 15.31 -3.33 24.80
CA MET A 591 15.43 -2.97 23.37
C MET A 591 16.56 -1.99 23.01
N GLU A 592 17.51 -1.75 23.92
CA GLU A 592 18.71 -0.96 23.65
C GLU A 592 19.84 -1.82 23.06
N ASP A 593 20.65 -1.25 22.16
CA ASP A 593 21.84 -1.92 21.66
C ASP A 593 22.84 -2.19 22.79
N ARG A 594 23.37 -3.41 22.82
CA ARG A 594 24.37 -3.84 23.79
C ARG A 594 25.78 -3.41 23.42
N GLY A 595 26.06 -3.14 22.13
CA GLY A 595 27.40 -2.79 21.65
C GLY A 595 28.47 -3.76 22.18
N GLU A 596 29.54 -3.21 22.76
CA GLU A 596 30.63 -3.97 23.38
C GLU A 596 30.19 -4.81 24.59
N ALA A 597 29.08 -4.46 25.26
CA ALA A 597 28.51 -5.23 26.36
C ALA A 597 27.62 -6.41 25.89
N ALA A 598 27.66 -6.76 24.60
CA ALA A 598 27.17 -8.04 24.09
C ALA A 598 28.15 -9.19 24.42
N TYR A 599 27.79 -10.42 24.08
CA TYR A 599 28.74 -11.54 24.18
C TYR A 599 29.91 -11.34 23.22
N ALA A 600 31.15 -11.57 23.67
CA ALA A 600 32.37 -11.28 22.90
C ALA A 600 32.37 -11.88 21.48
N GLU A 601 31.88 -13.12 21.31
CA GLU A 601 31.79 -13.75 19.99
C GLU A 601 30.73 -13.09 19.09
N VAL A 602 29.67 -12.51 19.65
CA VAL A 602 28.67 -11.73 18.89
C VAL A 602 29.27 -10.40 18.44
N VAL A 603 30.05 -9.73 19.30
CA VAL A 603 30.78 -8.50 18.94
C VAL A 603 31.75 -8.75 17.77
N LYS A 604 32.48 -9.88 17.79
CA LYS A 604 33.36 -10.30 16.69
C LYS A 604 32.58 -10.71 15.42
N ALA A 605 31.42 -11.34 15.57
CA ALA A 605 30.62 -11.83 14.44
C ALA A 605 29.88 -10.73 13.67
N ILE A 606 29.42 -9.66 14.34
CA ILE A 606 28.63 -8.60 13.71
C ILE A 606 29.33 -7.96 12.49
N PRO A 607 30.62 -7.54 12.55
CA PRO A 607 31.32 -6.99 11.38
C PRO A 607 31.46 -8.00 10.23
N GLN A 608 31.68 -9.28 10.56
CA GLN A 608 31.82 -10.36 9.57
C GLN A 608 30.49 -10.60 8.85
N LEU A 609 29.39 -10.74 9.61
CA LEU A 609 28.03 -10.90 9.06
C LEU A 609 27.60 -9.69 8.24
N THR A 610 27.88 -8.46 8.69
CA THR A 610 27.61 -7.23 7.91
C THR A 610 28.31 -7.27 6.55
N SER A 611 29.59 -7.63 6.52
CA SER A 611 30.35 -7.78 5.27
C SER A 611 29.77 -8.88 4.37
N SER A 612 29.49 -10.06 4.94
CA SER A 612 28.91 -11.20 4.22
C SER A 612 27.51 -10.90 3.67
N PHE A 613 26.66 -10.19 4.41
CA PHE A 613 25.30 -9.84 3.95
C PHE A 613 25.32 -8.79 2.84
N LEU A 614 26.23 -7.81 2.89
CA LEU A 614 26.43 -6.85 1.79
C LEU A 614 27.00 -7.51 0.54
N ALA A 615 27.90 -8.49 0.70
CA ALA A 615 28.44 -9.28 -0.41
C ALA A 615 27.41 -10.22 -1.04
N ALA A 616 26.55 -10.85 -0.22
CA ALA A 616 25.44 -11.68 -0.67
C ALA A 616 24.36 -10.83 -1.39
N GLY A 617 24.09 -9.63 -0.89
CA GLY A 617 23.35 -8.58 -1.59
C GLY A 617 21.85 -8.83 -1.83
N THR A 618 21.33 -10.03 -1.57
CA THR A 618 19.94 -10.42 -1.84
C THR A 618 19.39 -11.31 -0.71
N ARG A 619 18.06 -11.41 -0.61
CA ARG A 619 17.35 -12.25 0.38
C ARG A 619 17.81 -13.71 0.32
N GLU A 620 17.86 -14.27 -0.88
CA GLU A 620 18.16 -15.67 -1.15
C GLU A 620 19.61 -16.03 -0.87
N GLU A 621 20.56 -15.14 -1.17
CA GLU A 621 21.97 -15.37 -0.86
C GLU A 621 22.29 -15.15 0.63
N VAL A 622 21.65 -14.18 1.31
CA VAL A 622 21.80 -14.01 2.77
C VAL A 622 21.35 -15.24 3.54
N ALA A 623 20.29 -15.93 3.11
CA ALA A 623 19.85 -17.18 3.73
C ALA A 623 20.95 -18.26 3.75
N LYS A 624 21.82 -18.27 2.72
CA LYS A 624 22.95 -19.21 2.55
C LYS A 624 24.22 -18.81 3.29
N VAL A 625 24.33 -17.58 3.80
CA VAL A 625 25.52 -17.13 4.54
C VAL A 625 25.69 -17.99 5.80
N ASP A 626 26.89 -18.56 5.97
CA ASP A 626 27.20 -19.40 7.11
C ASP A 626 27.11 -18.64 8.44
N ALA A 627 26.74 -19.38 9.49
CA ALA A 627 26.69 -18.84 10.84
C ALA A 627 28.10 -18.79 11.44
N ILE A 628 28.46 -17.67 12.09
CA ILE A 628 29.79 -17.52 12.71
C ILE A 628 29.88 -18.42 13.94
N SER A 629 30.96 -19.20 14.03
CA SER A 629 31.24 -20.09 15.18
C SER A 629 31.29 -19.29 16.49
N GLY A 630 30.77 -19.86 17.57
CA GLY A 630 30.59 -19.15 18.86
C GLY A 630 29.42 -18.16 18.89
N ALA A 631 28.90 -17.72 17.73
CA ALA A 631 27.79 -16.78 17.60
C ALA A 631 26.60 -17.35 16.79
N THR A 632 26.48 -18.68 16.68
CA THR A 632 25.53 -19.37 15.78
C THR A 632 24.08 -18.92 15.95
N SER A 633 23.61 -18.81 17.20
CA SER A 633 22.22 -18.39 17.49
C SER A 633 21.96 -16.94 17.06
N SER A 634 22.87 -16.01 17.35
CA SER A 634 22.75 -14.61 16.92
C SER A 634 22.88 -14.47 15.40
N SER A 635 23.75 -15.27 14.76
CA SER A 635 23.89 -15.30 13.29
C SER A 635 22.57 -15.70 12.62
N ASN A 636 21.92 -16.75 13.10
CA ASN A 636 20.64 -17.20 12.55
C ASN A 636 19.51 -16.22 12.84
N ALA A 637 19.47 -15.61 14.03
CA ALA A 637 18.50 -14.56 14.37
C ALA A 637 18.68 -13.30 13.50
N LEU A 638 19.93 -12.90 13.18
CA LEU A 638 20.22 -11.79 12.27
C LEU A 638 19.81 -12.12 10.82
N LYS A 639 20.00 -13.37 10.34
CA LYS A 639 19.46 -13.81 9.04
C LYS A 639 17.93 -13.76 9.02
N ALA A 640 17.25 -14.20 10.07
CA ALA A 640 15.80 -14.10 10.21
C ALA A 640 15.32 -12.64 10.25
N ALA A 641 16.07 -11.74 10.89
CA ALA A 641 15.79 -10.30 10.87
C ALA A 641 15.87 -9.74 9.44
N VAL A 642 16.89 -10.11 8.64
CA VAL A 642 16.99 -9.68 7.24
C VAL A 642 15.84 -10.23 6.39
N ASP A 643 15.45 -11.50 6.55
CA ASP A 643 14.30 -12.07 5.83
C ASP A 643 12.99 -11.34 6.16
N ARG A 644 12.77 -11.02 7.44
CA ARG A 644 11.61 -10.22 7.90
C ARG A 644 11.67 -8.78 7.38
N ALA A 645 12.84 -8.17 7.25
CA ALA A 645 12.99 -6.85 6.62
C ALA A 645 12.57 -6.86 5.13
N TYR A 646 12.93 -7.92 4.39
CA TYR A 646 12.41 -8.16 3.03
C TYR A 646 10.89 -8.36 3.03
N GLY A 647 10.35 -9.09 4.01
CA GLY A 647 8.90 -9.28 4.16
C GLY A 647 8.12 -7.97 4.33
N LYS A 648 8.65 -7.01 5.10
CA LYS A 648 8.08 -5.65 5.25
C LYS A 648 8.18 -4.81 3.97
N ALA A 649 9.17 -5.11 3.14
CA ALA A 649 9.41 -4.42 1.88
C ALA A 649 8.54 -4.94 0.72
N GLU A 650 7.82 -6.06 0.85
CA GLU A 650 7.01 -6.62 -0.25
C GLU A 650 6.02 -5.58 -0.81
N VAL A 651 6.03 -5.38 -2.13
CA VAL A 651 5.06 -4.52 -2.84
C VAL A 651 3.69 -5.18 -2.90
N VAL A 652 3.67 -6.50 -3.04
CA VAL A 652 2.46 -7.34 -2.98
C VAL A 652 2.66 -8.36 -1.86
N GLU A 653 2.02 -8.11 -0.72
CA GLU A 653 2.09 -8.98 0.45
C GLU A 653 1.42 -10.33 0.17
N LEU A 654 2.22 -11.39 0.04
CA LEU A 654 1.67 -12.73 -0.11
C LEU A 654 0.90 -13.14 1.16
N ASN A 655 -0.37 -13.50 0.97
CA ASN A 655 -1.34 -13.93 1.98
C ASN A 655 -1.75 -12.90 3.05
N LYS A 656 -1.18 -11.69 3.07
CA LYS A 656 -1.52 -10.62 4.03
C LYS A 656 -1.60 -11.08 5.49
N ALA A 657 -0.58 -11.83 5.90
CA ALA A 657 -0.37 -12.15 7.30
C ALA A 657 -0.08 -10.86 8.08
N ALA A 658 -0.79 -10.63 9.18
CA ALA A 658 -0.60 -9.45 10.02
C ALA A 658 0.79 -9.43 10.68
N TYR A 659 1.29 -10.58 11.11
CA TYR A 659 2.54 -10.69 11.84
C TYR A 659 3.41 -11.79 11.22
N PHE A 660 4.73 -11.65 11.36
CA PHE A 660 5.67 -12.73 11.12
C PHE A 660 5.57 -13.78 12.22
N ASP A 661 5.75 -15.06 11.86
CA ASP A 661 5.92 -16.12 12.85
C ASP A 661 7.28 -16.00 13.54
N GLY A 662 7.31 -16.24 14.85
CA GLY A 662 8.50 -16.07 15.68
C GLY A 662 8.21 -15.66 17.12
N ILE A 663 9.26 -15.25 17.83
CA ILE A 663 9.16 -14.68 19.17
C ILE A 663 9.68 -13.25 19.13
N PHE A 664 8.85 -12.29 19.53
CA PHE A 664 9.16 -10.86 19.47
C PHE A 664 9.09 -10.25 20.86
N ILE A 665 9.83 -9.17 21.08
CA ILE A 665 9.76 -8.40 22.32
C ILE A 665 9.44 -6.94 22.03
N GLY A 666 8.75 -6.31 22.97
CA GLY A 666 8.51 -4.88 23.02
C GLY A 666 8.63 -4.37 24.44
N VAL A 667 8.82 -3.06 24.59
CA VAL A 667 9.02 -2.41 25.88
C VAL A 667 8.08 -1.22 26.06
N SER A 668 7.78 -0.90 27.32
CA SER A 668 7.11 0.34 27.70
C SER A 668 7.97 1.55 27.35
N SER A 669 7.34 2.73 27.27
CA SER A 669 8.02 4.00 27.00
C SER A 669 9.17 4.32 27.98
N ASP A 670 9.02 3.94 29.25
CA ASP A 670 10.04 4.07 30.30
C ASP A 670 11.09 2.93 30.32
N LYS A 671 10.94 1.93 29.45
CA LYS A 671 11.79 0.72 29.34
C LYS A 671 11.83 -0.16 30.61
N LEU A 672 10.93 0.03 31.58
CA LEU A 672 10.86 -0.76 32.81
C LEU A 672 9.96 -2.00 32.70
N VAL A 673 9.21 -2.15 31.60
CA VAL A 673 8.38 -3.32 31.32
C VAL A 673 8.73 -3.83 29.93
N ASN A 674 8.98 -5.13 29.82
CA ASN A 674 9.11 -5.87 28.57
C ASN A 674 7.97 -6.89 28.46
N VAL A 675 7.45 -7.08 27.24
CA VAL A 675 6.57 -8.21 26.94
C VAL A 675 7.12 -8.98 25.74
N MET A 676 7.35 -10.28 25.98
CA MET A 676 7.68 -11.25 24.96
C MET A 676 6.38 -11.83 24.39
N THR A 677 6.24 -11.86 23.07
CA THR A 677 5.05 -12.32 22.36
C THR A 677 5.43 -13.40 21.34
N THR A 678 4.83 -14.59 21.48
CA THR A 678 4.98 -15.66 20.48
C THR A 678 3.88 -15.53 19.42
N VAL A 679 4.28 -15.48 18.15
CA VAL A 679 3.39 -15.46 17.00
C VAL A 679 3.49 -16.78 16.23
N LYS A 680 2.33 -17.36 15.90
CA LYS A 680 2.20 -18.58 15.09
C LYS A 680 1.08 -18.39 14.07
N GLN A 681 1.30 -18.77 12.81
CA GLN A 681 0.37 -18.59 11.69
C GLN A 681 -0.13 -17.13 11.54
N GLY A 682 0.75 -16.15 11.82
CA GLY A 682 0.44 -14.72 11.80
C GLY A 682 -0.49 -14.25 12.93
N ILE A 683 -0.64 -15.02 14.00
CA ILE A 683 -1.46 -14.70 15.18
C ILE A 683 -0.60 -14.66 16.44
N PRO A 684 -0.70 -13.60 17.28
CA PRO A 684 -0.13 -13.60 18.63
C PRO A 684 -0.88 -14.59 19.51
N VAL A 685 -0.22 -15.66 19.95
CA VAL A 685 -0.86 -16.78 20.68
C VAL A 685 -0.48 -16.86 22.17
N GLU A 686 0.63 -16.25 22.57
CA GLU A 686 1.21 -16.38 23.91
C GLU A 686 2.00 -15.10 24.23
N MET A 687 1.95 -14.64 25.48
CA MET A 687 2.66 -13.44 25.95
C MET A 687 3.25 -13.70 27.33
N VAL A 688 4.45 -13.18 27.59
CA VAL A 688 5.14 -13.28 28.89
C VAL A 688 5.67 -11.91 29.30
N VAL A 689 5.32 -11.45 30.51
CA VAL A 689 5.74 -10.14 31.06
C VAL A 689 7.06 -10.25 31.82
N TYR A 690 7.97 -9.30 31.59
CA TYR A 690 9.20 -9.14 32.37
C TYR A 690 9.31 -7.69 32.87
N TYR A 691 9.36 -7.49 34.18
CA TYR A 691 9.70 -6.19 34.76
C TYR A 691 11.21 -6.04 34.84
N LEU A 692 11.70 -4.87 34.46
CA LEU A 692 13.13 -4.57 34.36
C LEU A 692 13.56 -3.60 35.47
N ASP A 693 14.85 -3.62 35.79
CA ASP A 693 15.50 -2.53 36.52
C ASP A 693 15.99 -1.43 35.56
N LYS A 694 16.62 -0.39 36.12
CA LYS A 694 17.14 0.76 35.35
C LYS A 694 18.31 0.39 34.42
N ASP A 695 18.95 -0.75 34.62
CA ASP A 695 20.00 -1.28 33.74
C ASP A 695 19.42 -2.19 32.63
N GLY A 696 18.09 -2.31 32.55
CA GLY A 696 17.40 -3.18 31.60
C GLY A 696 17.48 -4.66 31.93
N LYS A 697 17.83 -5.06 33.16
CA LYS A 697 17.89 -6.46 33.61
C LYS A 697 16.56 -6.88 34.22
N THR A 698 16.15 -8.12 34.00
CA THR A 698 14.93 -8.70 34.56
C THR A 698 14.98 -8.75 36.09
N ARG A 699 13.98 -8.15 36.76
CA ARG A 699 13.73 -8.31 38.19
C ARG A 699 13.15 -9.70 38.47
N ALA A 700 13.67 -10.37 39.49
CA ALA A 700 13.14 -11.64 39.97
C ALA A 700 11.78 -11.46 40.67
N ASN A 701 10.95 -12.51 40.67
CA ASN A 701 9.55 -12.44 41.14
C ASN A 701 9.41 -12.02 42.62
N ASP A 702 10.39 -12.36 43.46
CA ASP A 702 10.50 -11.96 44.88
C ASP A 702 10.70 -10.45 45.07
N LYS A 703 11.11 -9.74 44.02
CA LYS A 703 11.33 -8.28 44.01
C LYS A 703 10.20 -7.51 43.32
N LEU A 704 9.09 -8.18 42.97
CA LEU A 704 7.93 -7.56 42.34
C LEU A 704 6.89 -7.14 43.39
N THR A 705 6.20 -6.05 43.12
CA THR A 705 5.03 -5.61 43.89
C THR A 705 3.84 -6.53 43.63
N SER A 706 2.86 -6.54 44.54
CA SER A 706 1.63 -7.33 44.37
C SER A 706 0.87 -6.98 43.08
N ALA A 707 0.88 -5.72 42.66
CA ALA A 707 0.27 -5.28 41.40
C ALA A 707 1.03 -5.81 40.17
N GLU A 708 2.37 -5.76 40.20
CA GLU A 708 3.22 -6.36 39.15
C GLU A 708 2.98 -7.86 39.01
N ILE A 709 2.88 -8.59 40.13
CA ILE A 709 2.58 -10.03 40.16
C ILE A 709 1.18 -10.32 39.61
N ALA A 710 0.16 -9.56 40.04
CA ALA A 710 -1.21 -9.74 39.57
C ALA A 710 -1.34 -9.53 38.05
N VAL A 711 -0.78 -8.42 37.54
CA VAL A 711 -0.79 -8.10 36.09
C VAL A 711 0.01 -9.12 35.28
N LYS A 712 1.16 -9.59 35.78
CA LYS A 712 1.95 -10.65 35.12
C LYS A 712 1.18 -11.96 35.04
N ASN A 713 0.58 -12.41 36.13
CA ASN A 713 -0.19 -13.65 36.16
C ASN A 713 -1.39 -13.62 35.19
N GLU A 714 -2.10 -12.48 35.12
CA GLU A 714 -3.19 -12.28 34.16
C GLU A 714 -2.70 -12.45 32.71
N ILE A 715 -1.61 -11.79 32.30
CA ILE A 715 -1.07 -11.93 30.94
C ILE A 715 -0.57 -13.35 30.68
N ASP A 716 0.35 -13.85 31.52
CA ASP A 716 1.12 -15.07 31.27
C ASP A 716 0.22 -16.34 31.22
N THR A 717 -0.91 -16.36 31.95
CA THR A 717 -1.80 -17.53 32.03
C THR A 717 -3.03 -17.46 31.14
N THR A 718 -3.28 -16.33 30.47
CA THR A 718 -4.52 -16.05 29.73
C THR A 718 -4.72 -16.93 28.48
N SER A 719 -3.68 -17.57 27.95
CA SER A 719 -3.76 -18.36 26.72
C SER A 719 -3.19 -19.77 26.85
N SER A 720 -3.77 -20.69 26.09
CA SER A 720 -3.27 -22.06 25.88
C SER A 720 -2.29 -22.19 24.71
N GLY A 721 -1.83 -21.07 24.12
CA GLY A 721 -0.88 -21.03 23.01
C GLY A 721 -1.42 -21.51 21.66
N LYS A 722 -2.75 -21.68 21.53
CA LYS A 722 -3.45 -22.26 20.36
C LYS A 722 -4.40 -21.31 19.64
N MET A 723 -4.73 -20.18 20.25
CA MET A 723 -5.70 -19.19 19.76
C MET A 723 -5.14 -17.78 19.97
N LEU A 724 -5.76 -16.77 19.36
CA LEU A 724 -5.42 -15.37 19.59
C LEU A 724 -5.40 -15.05 21.10
N HIS A 725 -4.28 -14.52 21.57
CA HIS A 725 -4.13 -14.02 22.93
C HIS A 725 -5.17 -12.92 23.21
N LYS A 726 -5.78 -12.89 24.40
CA LYS A 726 -6.78 -11.86 24.80
C LYS A 726 -6.30 -10.43 24.51
N TYR A 727 -5.00 -10.20 24.70
CA TYR A 727 -4.33 -8.92 24.48
C TYR A 727 -3.58 -8.83 23.13
N GLY A 728 -3.66 -9.86 22.29
CA GLY A 728 -3.07 -9.89 20.94
C GLY A 728 -3.79 -8.99 19.93
N TYR A 729 -4.92 -8.39 20.29
CA TYR A 729 -5.62 -7.41 19.46
C TYR A 729 -6.28 -6.33 20.33
N ARG A 730 -5.99 -5.05 20.05
CA ARG A 730 -6.54 -3.88 20.76
C ARG A 730 -6.43 -3.95 22.29
N ALA A 731 -5.27 -4.33 22.81
CA ALA A 731 -4.99 -4.34 24.23
C ALA A 731 -5.30 -2.97 24.90
N ALA A 732 -5.94 -3.03 26.06
CA ALA A 732 -6.30 -1.90 26.91
C ALA A 732 -5.92 -2.20 28.37
N ALA A 733 -5.69 -1.15 29.17
CA ALA A 733 -5.34 -1.30 30.58
C ALA A 733 -6.47 -1.95 31.39
N PHE A 734 -6.09 -2.69 32.43
CA PHE A 734 -6.98 -3.52 33.25
C PHE A 734 -6.47 -3.57 34.70
N GLY A 735 -7.33 -3.97 35.64
CA GLY A 735 -6.93 -4.10 37.04
C GLY A 735 -8.09 -3.87 37.99
N SER A 736 -8.02 -4.52 39.16
CA SER A 736 -9.02 -4.45 40.23
C SER A 736 -8.92 -3.17 41.05
N ASN A 737 -7.77 -2.51 41.00
CA ASN A 737 -7.43 -1.25 41.68
C ASN A 737 -6.55 -0.39 40.75
N ASP A 738 -6.26 0.84 41.16
CA ASP A 738 -5.57 1.80 40.30
C ASP A 738 -4.07 1.49 40.11
N ALA A 739 -3.42 0.83 41.08
CA ALA A 739 -2.04 0.37 40.94
C ALA A 739 -1.90 -0.72 39.86
N GLU A 740 -2.83 -1.70 39.82
CA GLU A 740 -2.88 -2.70 38.74
C GLU A 740 -3.17 -2.06 37.38
N LYS A 741 -4.02 -1.03 37.30
CA LYS A 741 -4.30 -0.29 36.06
C LYS A 741 -3.09 0.50 35.56
N GLU A 742 -2.33 1.13 36.45
CA GLU A 742 -1.11 1.85 36.09
C GLU A 742 -0.04 0.87 35.54
N VAL A 743 0.19 -0.24 36.24
CA VAL A 743 1.14 -1.27 35.83
C VAL A 743 0.72 -1.91 34.51
N SER A 744 -0.56 -2.25 34.34
CA SER A 744 -1.05 -2.86 33.10
C SER A 744 -1.05 -1.89 31.91
N ALA A 745 -1.17 -0.58 32.13
CA ALA A 745 -1.00 0.40 31.05
C ALA A 745 0.40 0.31 30.42
N LYS A 746 1.46 0.19 31.24
CA LYS A 746 2.84 -0.02 30.76
C LYS A 746 3.02 -1.37 30.06
N VAL A 747 2.41 -2.42 30.57
CA VAL A 747 2.37 -3.74 29.90
C VAL A 747 1.67 -3.66 28.54
N VAL A 748 0.60 -2.87 28.42
CA VAL A 748 -0.14 -2.64 27.17
C VAL A 748 0.68 -1.81 26.16
N GLU A 749 1.51 -0.86 26.60
CA GLU A 749 2.51 -0.21 25.75
C GLU A 749 3.52 -1.23 25.21
N ALA A 750 4.10 -2.06 26.09
CA ALA A 750 5.06 -3.10 25.72
C ALA A 750 4.46 -4.13 24.75
N ILE A 751 3.20 -4.54 24.93
CA ILE A 751 2.46 -5.40 23.98
C ILE A 751 2.35 -4.72 22.61
N LYS A 752 1.96 -3.44 22.54
CA LYS A 752 1.86 -2.72 21.26
C LYS A 752 3.23 -2.64 20.56
N ALA A 753 4.30 -2.38 21.29
CA ALA A 753 5.67 -2.38 20.77
C ALA A 753 6.14 -3.77 20.28
N ALA A 754 5.71 -4.85 20.96
CA ALA A 754 6.03 -6.22 20.58
C ALA A 754 5.31 -6.61 19.27
N LEU A 755 4.03 -6.23 19.15
CA LEU A 755 3.23 -6.41 17.94
C LEU A 755 3.73 -5.57 16.76
N GLU A 756 4.26 -4.36 17.01
CA GLU A 756 4.92 -3.58 15.96
C GLU A 756 6.23 -4.24 15.49
N SER A 757 7.01 -4.78 16.44
CA SER A 757 8.24 -5.51 16.13
C SER A 757 7.97 -6.83 15.37
N ALA A 758 6.87 -7.50 15.68
CA ALA A 758 6.37 -8.70 15.00
C ALA A 758 5.70 -8.43 13.65
N GLY A 759 5.35 -7.17 13.36
CA GLY A 759 4.51 -6.84 12.23
C GLY A 759 5.17 -7.09 10.89
N LYS A 760 4.38 -7.57 9.93
CA LYS A 760 4.71 -7.56 8.50
C LYS A 760 4.22 -6.27 7.87
#